data_AF-A0A7X6XK64-F1
#
_entry.id   AF-A0A7X6XK64-F1
#
_cell.length_a   1.000
_cell.length_b   1.000
_cell.length_c   1.000
_cell.angle_alpha   90.00
_cell.angle_beta   90.00
_cell.angle_gamma   90.00
#
_symmetry.space_group_name_H-M   'P 1'
#
loop_
_entity.id
_entity.type
_entity.pdbx_description
1 polymer ?
#
loop_
_entity_poly.entity_id
_entity_poly.type
_entity_poly.pdbx_seq_one_letter_code
_entity_poly.pdbx_strand_id
1 'polypeptide(L)'
;MKRWLIVVLAALVLSTAARAADVDALVQKLRSEKAAERTEARTLLVLEGNAALGPLLDLVGDANPTVDREARVALTRLVMEGSAPEVSESRRAGVRQALTARLAATQPLPRRLFALQLLGMTGDADAVAAVAPLLREAATREEARQALTLLPGPAATQALVEALDAAEPQFRAALLAALGRRRAAEALPAVVGRLRDDDAGVRVAALAALARLGSAEAEPALREARAARSPQERAAARTAYLHLANDLIASGSTALAERMLRTALTTAQSPAEASGAAAGLARLPNPPLAVLLPLLETGTPTVAGAVAQALVDAQGAEVTRGLAEASRYARGAFRVALLNLLAERGDALAGSAVREALSDPEEAVRTAAVTALGRLGSFADVPRLAAALGDPGRAPRAAAREALRLMSGTLVTRQLVLLAQQPASEALGLAPADQKAAADARRALVEALADRRDPTALEALVVLGESGEDEVAVTALRAIGRLSYTGVAPERIAAAASKLVTVLKDAAADELRRDAAAQSCVPLAAATRPHDPKAALALYQEVLAHAPDENEVAAALEGIGRFADPALLPLIEPYLTQAPLRAAASAALVPIADTLVKQQKRDEAVALYRTAAKGITDRALLRQVAEKARALGETFDLAGEAGYLTHWFVLGPFAKRADVEKQDVIPVGERVDVTRPVQIGDRSVSWKYVAVDDPTGLLDLEQAIARQDDVAGYAYAEVRCDAPREVVFYFGSDDSAVCWVNGQKVYEFLGDRAYAPDQGEATVQLKAGTNTILLRVGQGSAQWSVSLRVAEKDGTPVRLAQRTNLDEAAARGCLPTWWVLGPFPGQESLKARDAIVVDAIDLQAEVAIGNQTLRWRAARAVNSQGMVDLEQSVAPGGDRGAYAYAEITSDREQEVLLGIGSDDGVVCWVNGQKVHENFAARPFLADQDWAKATLRAGKNTILLKVLQDAGQWAMGVRLTNAEGTPFTLVQEAPGVFTLGPLQEEEPFAARHQLLYYSLCTGFRHDIINYSHGVLKQIGRESGAFKVTVCEDAAKITPEYLAQFDAILLYTTGTPFPTPEAKQALLDFVNGGKAVIGVHSATDTHYDWPEFGALMGAYFDGHPWTQEVGIRVDDPNHPATRMIPEGWKVTDEIYQFRDWSRDKVHMLLSLDNRTVDVNKEGVKRADKDFAVAWCKEVGQGRLFFTSLGHTKEVWDDPIFRQHLLHGILWAVKEE
;
A
#
# COMPACT_ATOMS: atom_id res chain seq x y z
N MET A 1 10.07 -3.82 -36.56
CA MET A 1 9.88 -5.02 -37.43
C MET A 1 9.79 -6.34 -36.66
N LYS A 2 10.72 -6.71 -35.77
CA LYS A 2 10.67 -8.02 -35.07
C LYS A 2 9.46 -8.25 -34.14
N ARG A 3 8.94 -7.21 -33.47
CA ARG A 3 7.69 -7.30 -32.66
C ARG A 3 6.41 -7.41 -33.51
N TRP A 4 6.43 -6.86 -34.73
CA TRP A 4 5.31 -6.93 -35.67
C TRP A 4 5.22 -8.31 -36.34
N LEU A 5 6.38 -8.95 -36.60
CA LEU A 5 6.44 -10.29 -37.18
C LEU A 5 5.93 -11.37 -36.22
N ILE A 6 6.14 -11.23 -34.91
CA ILE A 6 5.69 -12.21 -33.89
C ILE A 6 4.17 -12.18 -33.73
N VAL A 7 3.55 -10.99 -33.83
CA VAL A 7 2.08 -10.85 -33.79
C VAL A 7 1.44 -11.41 -35.07
N VAL A 8 2.06 -11.20 -36.24
CA VAL A 8 1.58 -11.74 -37.52
C VAL A 8 1.82 -13.26 -37.63
N LEU A 9 2.91 -13.80 -37.05
CA LEU A 9 3.14 -15.25 -36.97
C LEU A 9 2.20 -15.93 -35.96
N ALA A 10 1.87 -15.29 -34.84
CA ALA A 10 0.85 -15.78 -33.92
C ALA A 10 -0.55 -15.77 -34.56
N ALA A 11 -0.86 -14.76 -35.38
CA ALA A 11 -2.10 -14.70 -36.16
C ALA A 11 -2.14 -15.72 -37.31
N LEU A 12 -1.00 -16.03 -37.96
CA LEU A 12 -0.94 -17.07 -38.99
C LEU A 12 -0.98 -18.50 -38.43
N VAL A 13 -0.43 -18.75 -37.24
CA VAL A 13 -0.44 -20.07 -36.59
C VAL A 13 -1.84 -20.43 -36.04
N LEU A 14 -2.74 -19.45 -35.86
CA LEU A 14 -4.16 -19.68 -35.55
C LEU A 14 -5.07 -19.75 -36.80
N SER A 15 -4.53 -19.58 -38.01
CA SER A 15 -5.33 -19.53 -39.24
C SER A 15 -5.63 -20.90 -39.88
N THR A 16 -5.24 -22.02 -39.25
CA THR A 16 -5.54 -23.36 -39.77
C THR A 16 -6.65 -24.12 -39.04
N ALA A 17 -7.38 -23.50 -38.10
CA ALA A 17 -8.64 -24.06 -37.58
C ALA A 17 -9.51 -23.01 -36.86
N ALA A 18 -10.08 -22.04 -37.57
CA ALA A 18 -11.10 -21.16 -36.99
C ALA A 18 -12.42 -21.33 -37.75
N ARG A 19 -13.23 -22.27 -37.27
CA ARG A 19 -14.68 -22.22 -37.44
C ARG A 19 -15.12 -20.96 -36.69
N ALA A 20 -15.93 -20.08 -37.29
CA ALA A 20 -16.48 -18.91 -36.59
C ALA A 20 -16.98 -19.36 -35.22
N ALA A 21 -16.43 -18.78 -34.15
CA ALA A 21 -16.85 -19.18 -32.82
C ALA A 21 -18.30 -18.71 -32.64
N ASP A 22 -19.11 -19.52 -31.98
CA ASP A 22 -20.47 -19.15 -31.66
C ASP A 22 -20.42 -17.98 -30.65
N VAL A 23 -20.66 -16.76 -31.14
CA VAL A 23 -20.60 -15.52 -30.36
C VAL A 23 -21.54 -15.60 -29.15
N ASP A 24 -22.70 -16.24 -29.31
CA ASP A 24 -23.65 -16.41 -28.22
C ASP A 24 -23.10 -17.38 -27.16
N ALA A 25 -22.45 -18.46 -27.59
CA ALA A 25 -21.79 -19.38 -26.67
C ALA A 25 -20.63 -18.70 -25.92
N LEU A 26 -19.85 -17.84 -26.58
CA LEU A 26 -18.79 -17.08 -25.93
C LEU A 26 -19.35 -16.03 -24.95
N VAL A 27 -20.46 -15.38 -25.29
CA VAL A 27 -21.16 -14.45 -24.38
C VAL A 27 -21.73 -15.18 -23.17
N GLN A 28 -22.28 -16.38 -23.35
CA GLN A 28 -22.68 -17.22 -22.20
C GLN A 28 -21.46 -17.62 -21.36
N LYS A 29 -20.32 -17.89 -22.00
CA LYS A 29 -19.07 -18.20 -21.31
C LYS A 29 -18.51 -17.02 -20.51
N LEU A 30 -18.87 -15.76 -20.83
CA LEU A 30 -18.58 -14.61 -19.95
C LEU A 30 -19.35 -14.63 -18.63
N ARG A 31 -20.46 -15.39 -18.55
CA ARG A 31 -21.23 -15.62 -17.32
C ARG A 31 -20.72 -16.80 -16.50
N SER A 32 -19.70 -17.52 -16.98
CA SER A 32 -19.07 -18.60 -16.24
C SER A 32 -18.53 -18.10 -14.91
N GLU A 33 -18.68 -18.88 -13.84
CA GLU A 33 -18.09 -18.60 -12.53
C GLU A 33 -16.55 -18.74 -12.56
N LYS A 34 -16.01 -19.44 -13.57
CA LYS A 34 -14.57 -19.64 -13.75
C LYS A 34 -13.90 -18.47 -14.46
N ALA A 35 -12.94 -17.82 -13.79
CA ALA A 35 -12.21 -16.65 -14.32
C ALA A 35 -11.40 -16.96 -15.60
N ALA A 36 -10.88 -18.18 -15.73
CA ALA A 36 -10.15 -18.62 -16.92
C ALA A 36 -11.07 -18.68 -18.16
N GLU A 37 -12.28 -19.21 -18.01
CA GLU A 37 -13.27 -19.30 -19.09
C GLU A 37 -13.76 -17.92 -19.52
N ARG A 38 -13.97 -17.00 -18.57
CA ARG A 38 -14.29 -15.59 -18.87
C ARG A 38 -13.15 -14.90 -19.62
N THR A 39 -11.90 -15.13 -19.22
CA THR A 39 -10.72 -14.53 -19.86
C THR A 39 -10.53 -15.04 -21.29
N GLU A 40 -10.71 -16.34 -21.49
CA GLU A 40 -10.69 -16.98 -22.81
C GLU A 40 -11.81 -16.43 -23.69
N ALA A 41 -13.05 -16.42 -23.19
CA ALA A 41 -14.22 -15.90 -23.90
C ALA A 41 -14.02 -14.43 -24.32
N ARG A 42 -13.52 -13.58 -23.41
CA ARG A 42 -13.18 -12.18 -23.72
C ARG A 42 -12.16 -12.07 -24.85
N THR A 43 -11.12 -12.90 -24.81
CA THR A 43 -10.05 -12.85 -25.82
C THR A 43 -10.57 -13.28 -27.20
N LEU A 44 -11.40 -14.32 -27.23
CA LEU A 44 -12.01 -14.82 -28.47
C LEU A 44 -13.06 -13.85 -29.02
N LEU A 45 -13.89 -13.23 -28.16
CA LEU A 45 -14.89 -12.24 -28.57
C LEU A 45 -14.27 -11.00 -29.24
N VAL A 46 -13.07 -10.59 -28.82
CA VAL A 46 -12.35 -9.49 -29.50
C VAL A 46 -11.93 -9.89 -30.93
N LEU A 47 -11.58 -11.16 -31.15
CA LEU A 47 -11.21 -11.68 -32.48
C LEU A 47 -12.40 -11.75 -33.45
N GLU A 48 -13.61 -11.97 -32.93
CA GLU A 48 -14.86 -11.98 -33.71
C GLU A 48 -15.27 -10.58 -34.25
N GLY A 49 -14.63 -9.51 -33.78
CA GLY A 49 -14.80 -8.16 -34.32
C GLY A 49 -16.25 -7.66 -34.24
N ASN A 50 -16.81 -7.15 -35.34
CA ASN A 50 -18.12 -6.48 -35.31
C ASN A 50 -19.28 -7.39 -34.89
N ALA A 51 -19.14 -8.71 -35.07
CA ALA A 51 -20.17 -9.67 -34.68
C ALA A 51 -20.39 -9.71 -33.15
N ALA A 52 -19.34 -9.47 -32.36
CA ALA A 52 -19.41 -9.50 -30.90
C ALA A 52 -19.93 -8.19 -30.27
N LEU A 53 -19.98 -7.08 -31.02
CA LEU A 53 -20.33 -5.76 -30.48
C LEU A 53 -21.73 -5.70 -29.87
N GLY A 54 -22.76 -6.14 -30.60
CA GLY A 54 -24.15 -6.11 -30.15
C GLY A 54 -24.35 -6.93 -28.87
N PRO A 55 -24.00 -8.24 -28.89
CA PRO A 55 -24.13 -9.11 -27.73
C PRO A 55 -23.37 -8.60 -26.50
N LEU A 56 -22.15 -8.09 -26.67
CA LEU A 56 -21.39 -7.51 -25.56
C LEU A 56 -22.02 -6.22 -25.01
N LEU A 57 -22.53 -5.35 -25.88
CA LEU A 57 -23.23 -4.12 -25.46
C LEU A 57 -24.49 -4.44 -24.64
N ASP A 58 -25.14 -5.56 -24.91
CA ASP A 58 -26.32 -6.01 -24.17
C ASP A 58 -25.99 -6.53 -22.77
N LEU A 59 -24.72 -6.87 -22.49
CA LEU A 59 -24.25 -7.23 -21.15
C LEU A 59 -23.85 -6.01 -20.31
N VAL A 60 -23.79 -4.81 -20.89
CA VAL A 60 -23.48 -3.60 -20.12
C VAL A 60 -24.66 -3.28 -19.20
N GLY A 61 -24.38 -3.10 -17.91
CA GLY A 61 -25.37 -2.95 -16.85
C GLY A 61 -26.03 -4.26 -16.41
N ASP A 62 -25.37 -5.41 -16.62
CA ASP A 62 -25.83 -6.69 -16.08
C ASP A 62 -25.88 -6.68 -14.55
N ALA A 63 -26.83 -7.43 -13.96
CA ALA A 63 -26.99 -7.54 -12.51
C ALA A 63 -25.76 -8.21 -11.84
N ASN A 64 -25.03 -9.04 -12.59
CA ASN A 64 -23.74 -9.55 -12.13
C ASN A 64 -22.63 -8.53 -12.46
N PRO A 65 -22.00 -7.91 -11.44
CA PRO A 65 -20.98 -6.88 -11.65
C PRO A 65 -19.73 -7.41 -12.35
N THR A 66 -19.47 -8.72 -12.26
CA THR A 66 -18.36 -9.37 -12.97
C THR A 66 -18.65 -9.41 -14.48
N VAL A 67 -19.87 -9.75 -14.88
CA VAL A 67 -20.26 -9.82 -16.30
C VAL A 67 -20.25 -8.43 -16.94
N ASP A 68 -20.79 -7.41 -16.26
CA ASP A 68 -20.72 -6.01 -16.71
C ASP A 68 -19.26 -5.55 -16.89
N ARG A 69 -18.40 -5.84 -15.90
CA ARG A 69 -16.97 -5.50 -15.98
C ARG A 69 -16.29 -6.17 -17.18
N GLU A 70 -16.47 -7.47 -17.36
CA GLU A 70 -15.84 -8.20 -18.47
C GLU A 70 -16.32 -7.70 -19.84
N ALA A 71 -17.61 -7.41 -19.97
CA ALA A 71 -18.19 -6.85 -21.19
C ALA A 71 -17.60 -5.46 -21.53
N ARG A 72 -17.47 -4.57 -20.54
CA ARG A 72 -16.88 -3.23 -20.73
C ARG A 72 -15.42 -3.29 -21.16
N VAL A 73 -14.64 -4.20 -20.58
CA VAL A 73 -13.22 -4.40 -20.96
C VAL A 73 -13.11 -4.91 -22.39
N ALA A 74 -13.91 -5.93 -22.75
CA ALA A 74 -13.94 -6.48 -24.12
C ALA A 74 -14.31 -5.41 -25.15
N LEU A 75 -15.39 -4.65 -24.89
CA LEU A 75 -15.89 -3.60 -25.77
C LEU A 75 -14.90 -2.47 -25.98
N THR A 76 -14.25 -1.99 -24.92
CA THR A 76 -13.29 -0.88 -25.03
C THR A 76 -12.16 -1.25 -25.98
N ARG A 77 -11.63 -2.48 -25.85
CA ARG A 77 -10.57 -2.99 -26.73
C ARG A 77 -11.06 -3.14 -28.16
N LEU A 78 -12.23 -3.76 -28.35
CA LEU A 78 -12.79 -4.03 -29.66
C LEU A 78 -13.10 -2.74 -30.43
N VAL A 79 -13.65 -1.72 -29.76
CA VAL A 79 -13.93 -0.41 -30.36
C VAL A 79 -12.64 0.31 -30.75
N MET A 80 -11.60 0.29 -29.91
CA MET A 80 -10.30 0.90 -30.24
C MET A 80 -9.64 0.24 -31.45
N GLU A 81 -9.64 -1.10 -31.50
CA GLU A 81 -9.10 -1.86 -32.64
C GLU A 81 -9.97 -1.69 -33.91
N GLY A 82 -11.29 -1.61 -33.75
CA GLY A 82 -12.25 -1.50 -34.85
C GLY A 82 -12.40 -0.09 -35.43
N SER A 83 -11.95 0.94 -34.71
CA SER A 83 -12.05 2.36 -35.11
C SER A 83 -10.74 2.96 -35.62
N ALA A 84 -9.66 2.17 -35.65
CA ALA A 84 -8.35 2.65 -36.09
C ALA A 84 -8.36 3.09 -37.58
N PRO A 85 -7.61 4.15 -37.97
CA PRO A 85 -7.62 4.69 -39.34
C PRO A 85 -7.27 3.67 -40.43
N GLU A 86 -6.42 2.70 -40.11
CA GLU A 86 -5.96 1.61 -40.97
C GLU A 86 -7.02 0.52 -41.24
N VAL A 87 -8.15 0.55 -40.53
CA VAL A 87 -9.22 -0.43 -40.65
C VAL A 87 -10.26 0.00 -41.69
N SER A 88 -10.79 -0.97 -42.45
CA SER A 88 -11.75 -0.73 -43.54
C SER A 88 -12.98 0.08 -43.09
N GLU A 89 -13.48 0.95 -43.96
CA GLU A 89 -14.67 1.77 -43.70
C GLU A 89 -15.89 0.92 -43.31
N SER A 90 -16.07 -0.26 -43.92
CA SER A 90 -17.16 -1.18 -43.54
C SER A 90 -17.08 -1.63 -42.08
N ARG A 91 -15.87 -1.82 -41.55
CA ARG A 91 -15.68 -2.24 -40.16
C ARG A 91 -15.88 -1.07 -39.20
N ARG A 92 -15.36 0.12 -39.52
CA ARG A 92 -15.60 1.37 -38.77
C ARG A 92 -17.10 1.73 -38.73
N ALA A 93 -17.78 1.65 -39.87
CA ALA A 93 -19.22 1.86 -39.99
C ALA A 93 -20.03 0.85 -39.15
N GLY A 94 -19.59 -0.41 -39.07
CA GLY A 94 -20.26 -1.40 -38.21
C GLY A 94 -20.07 -1.12 -36.71
N VAL A 95 -18.90 -0.63 -36.29
CA VAL A 95 -18.70 -0.14 -34.91
C VAL A 95 -19.62 1.04 -34.61
N ARG A 96 -19.64 2.04 -35.50
CA ARG A 96 -20.53 3.21 -35.40
C ARG A 96 -22.00 2.79 -35.31
N GLN A 97 -22.45 1.88 -36.18
CA GLN A 97 -23.83 1.42 -36.20
C GLN A 97 -24.22 0.70 -34.89
N ALA A 98 -23.35 -0.18 -34.37
CA ALA A 98 -23.62 -0.91 -33.13
C ALA A 98 -23.75 0.03 -31.92
N LEU A 99 -22.83 1.00 -31.81
CA LEU A 99 -22.85 1.96 -30.70
C LEU A 99 -24.03 2.94 -30.80
N THR A 100 -24.32 3.47 -31.99
CA THR A 100 -25.45 4.40 -32.19
C THR A 100 -26.80 3.73 -31.95
N ALA A 101 -26.95 2.44 -32.29
CA ALA A 101 -28.15 1.68 -31.97
C ALA A 101 -28.43 1.57 -30.46
N ARG A 102 -27.40 1.70 -29.61
CA ARG A 102 -27.53 1.63 -28.14
C ARG A 102 -27.79 2.99 -27.48
N LEU A 103 -27.93 4.05 -28.26
CA LEU A 103 -28.29 5.39 -27.76
C LEU A 103 -29.79 5.61 -27.58
N ALA A 104 -30.63 4.76 -28.17
CA ALA A 104 -32.09 4.89 -28.13
C ALA A 104 -32.64 4.96 -26.69
N ALA A 105 -33.68 5.76 -26.47
CA ALA A 105 -34.27 5.97 -25.14
C ALA A 105 -34.85 4.68 -24.51
N THR A 106 -35.14 3.66 -25.32
CA THR A 106 -35.59 2.34 -24.85
C THR A 106 -34.49 1.50 -24.23
N GLN A 107 -33.21 1.88 -24.38
CA GLN A 107 -32.08 1.15 -23.81
C GLN A 107 -31.85 1.54 -22.35
N PRO A 108 -31.37 0.61 -21.49
CA PRO A 108 -30.97 0.95 -20.13
C PRO A 108 -29.92 2.05 -20.09
N LEU A 109 -30.07 2.98 -19.13
CA LEU A 109 -29.19 4.15 -19.02
C LEU A 109 -27.69 3.79 -18.97
N PRO A 110 -27.22 2.78 -18.20
CA PRO A 110 -25.80 2.41 -18.19
C PRO A 110 -25.23 2.05 -19.57
N ARG A 111 -26.04 1.47 -20.47
CA ARG A 111 -25.64 1.12 -21.85
C ARG A 111 -25.50 2.36 -22.71
N ARG A 112 -26.45 3.29 -22.57
CA ARG A 112 -26.48 4.56 -23.31
C ARG A 112 -25.26 5.42 -22.96
N LEU A 113 -24.96 5.55 -21.67
CA LEU A 113 -23.80 6.32 -21.19
C LEU A 113 -22.48 5.71 -21.66
N PHE A 114 -22.33 4.38 -21.57
CA PHE A 114 -21.12 3.72 -22.01
C PHE A 114 -20.94 3.77 -23.54
N ALA A 115 -22.02 3.64 -24.31
CA ALA A 115 -21.98 3.81 -25.75
C ALA A 115 -21.54 5.23 -26.16
N LEU A 116 -21.98 6.27 -25.44
CA LEU A 116 -21.53 7.66 -25.66
C LEU A 116 -20.03 7.82 -25.40
N GLN A 117 -19.54 7.25 -24.30
CA GLN A 117 -18.11 7.27 -23.99
C GLN A 117 -17.29 6.61 -25.11
N LEU A 118 -17.69 5.43 -25.55
CA LEU A 118 -17.00 4.70 -26.63
C LEU A 118 -17.06 5.45 -27.96
N LEU A 119 -18.19 6.07 -28.31
CA LEU A 119 -18.33 6.89 -29.51
C LEU A 119 -17.34 8.06 -29.53
N GLY A 120 -17.15 8.75 -28.40
CA GLY A 120 -16.14 9.81 -28.28
C GLY A 120 -14.71 9.35 -28.59
N MET A 121 -14.39 8.09 -28.29
CA MET A 121 -13.06 7.50 -28.51
C MET A 121 -12.83 7.03 -29.95
N THR A 122 -13.91 6.82 -30.74
CA THR A 122 -13.79 6.34 -32.13
C THR A 122 -13.12 7.35 -33.06
N GLY A 123 -13.25 8.65 -32.77
CA GLY A 123 -12.85 9.71 -33.70
C GLY A 123 -13.71 9.75 -34.98
N ASP A 124 -14.91 9.17 -34.96
CA ASP A 124 -15.76 9.06 -36.15
C ASP A 124 -16.73 10.24 -36.29
N ALA A 125 -16.45 11.14 -37.25
CA ALA A 125 -17.25 12.34 -37.48
C ALA A 125 -18.73 12.05 -37.81
N ASP A 126 -19.05 10.89 -38.38
CA ASP A 126 -20.44 10.56 -38.75
C ASP A 126 -21.30 10.21 -37.51
N ALA A 127 -20.68 9.91 -36.36
CA ALA A 127 -21.39 9.65 -35.12
C ALA A 127 -22.06 10.92 -34.55
N VAL A 128 -21.62 12.11 -34.96
CA VAL A 128 -22.09 13.39 -34.44
C VAL A 128 -23.61 13.54 -34.57
N ALA A 129 -24.19 13.13 -35.70
CA ALA A 129 -25.63 13.24 -35.95
C ALA A 129 -26.47 12.43 -34.94
N ALA A 130 -25.94 11.30 -34.46
CA ALA A 130 -26.61 10.47 -33.46
C ALA A 130 -26.38 10.97 -32.03
N VAL A 131 -25.24 11.59 -31.74
CA VAL A 131 -24.89 12.08 -30.40
C VAL A 131 -25.51 13.45 -30.11
N ALA A 132 -25.58 14.35 -31.10
CA ALA A 132 -26.01 15.73 -30.92
C ALA A 132 -27.39 15.91 -30.25
N PRO A 133 -28.44 15.13 -30.60
CA PRO A 133 -29.76 15.26 -29.97
C PRO A 133 -29.74 14.99 -28.44
N LEU A 134 -28.80 14.17 -27.97
CA LEU A 134 -28.70 13.73 -26.57
C LEU A 134 -28.16 14.81 -25.62
N LEU A 135 -27.64 15.92 -26.16
CA LEU A 135 -27.30 17.11 -25.37
C LEU A 135 -28.52 17.72 -24.67
N ARG A 136 -29.73 17.46 -25.18
CA ARG A 136 -30.99 17.98 -24.61
C ARG A 136 -31.60 17.07 -23.55
N GLU A 137 -31.05 15.87 -23.35
CA GLU A 137 -31.57 14.90 -22.40
C GLU A 137 -30.75 14.91 -21.10
N ALA A 138 -31.41 15.22 -19.98
CA ALA A 138 -30.76 15.37 -18.68
C ALA A 138 -29.90 14.17 -18.27
N ALA A 139 -30.34 12.95 -18.59
CA ALA A 139 -29.66 11.72 -18.21
C ALA A 139 -28.38 11.42 -19.02
N THR A 140 -28.21 11.98 -20.22
CA THR A 140 -27.12 11.63 -21.16
C THR A 140 -26.26 12.82 -21.59
N ARG A 141 -26.67 14.04 -21.26
CA ARG A 141 -26.08 15.28 -21.79
C ARG A 141 -24.60 15.45 -21.46
N GLU A 142 -24.13 14.99 -20.30
CA GLU A 142 -22.72 15.14 -19.90
C GLU A 142 -21.81 14.24 -20.74
N GLU A 143 -22.17 12.99 -20.92
CA GLU A 143 -21.46 12.02 -21.74
C GLU A 143 -21.53 12.41 -23.22
N ALA A 144 -22.68 12.89 -23.69
CA ALA A 144 -22.82 13.41 -25.05
C ALA A 144 -21.91 14.64 -25.30
N ARG A 145 -21.84 15.57 -24.34
CA ARG A 145 -20.92 16.72 -24.38
C ARG A 145 -19.46 16.28 -24.41
N GLN A 146 -19.08 15.30 -23.60
CA GLN A 146 -17.72 14.75 -23.59
C GLN A 146 -17.38 14.08 -24.93
N ALA A 147 -18.28 13.26 -25.47
CA ALA A 147 -18.10 12.61 -26.76
C ALA A 147 -17.90 13.64 -27.88
N LEU A 148 -18.78 14.65 -27.98
CA LEU A 148 -18.64 15.73 -28.97
C LEU A 148 -17.41 16.61 -28.77
N THR A 149 -16.85 16.67 -27.56
CA THR A 149 -15.56 17.34 -27.34
C THR A 149 -14.44 16.62 -28.08
N LEU A 150 -14.49 15.28 -28.16
CA LEU A 150 -13.45 14.45 -28.77
C LEU A 150 -13.69 14.16 -30.26
N LEU A 151 -14.94 14.10 -30.71
CA LEU A 151 -15.27 13.80 -32.10
C LEU A 151 -14.76 14.89 -33.06
N PRO A 152 -14.11 14.53 -34.18
CA PRO A 152 -13.51 15.51 -35.08
C PRO A 152 -14.55 16.21 -35.96
N GLY A 153 -14.13 17.33 -36.56
CA GLY A 153 -14.89 18.02 -37.60
C GLY A 153 -15.84 19.11 -37.09
N PRO A 154 -16.29 20.00 -38.01
CA PRO A 154 -17.08 21.19 -37.67
C PRO A 154 -18.50 20.85 -37.21
N ALA A 155 -19.06 19.72 -37.61
CA ALA A 155 -20.41 19.30 -37.19
C ALA A 155 -20.50 19.13 -35.67
N ALA A 156 -19.46 18.59 -35.02
CA ALA A 156 -19.42 18.46 -33.56
C ALA A 156 -19.36 19.82 -32.86
N THR A 157 -18.61 20.77 -33.43
CA THR A 157 -18.59 22.16 -32.96
C THR A 157 -19.99 22.79 -33.09
N GLN A 158 -20.63 22.64 -34.25
CA GLN A 158 -21.96 23.18 -34.50
C GLN A 158 -23.00 22.62 -33.52
N ALA A 159 -22.98 21.31 -33.25
CA ALA A 159 -23.86 20.68 -32.27
C ALA A 159 -23.71 21.28 -30.86
N LEU A 160 -22.46 21.52 -30.42
CA LEU A 160 -22.19 22.16 -29.12
C LEU A 160 -22.67 23.63 -29.11
N VAL A 161 -22.52 24.36 -30.21
CA VAL A 161 -23.00 25.74 -30.35
C VAL A 161 -24.53 25.80 -30.29
N GLU A 162 -25.24 24.95 -31.04
CA GLU A 162 -26.71 24.91 -31.07
C GLU A 162 -27.32 24.54 -29.71
N ALA A 163 -26.59 23.78 -28.89
CA ALA A 163 -27.04 23.42 -27.54
C ALA A 163 -26.92 24.57 -26.52
N LEU A 164 -26.14 25.63 -26.82
CA LEU A 164 -25.92 26.73 -25.87
C LEU A 164 -27.20 27.47 -25.50
N ASP A 165 -28.09 27.72 -26.45
CA ASP A 165 -29.30 28.51 -26.24
C ASP A 165 -30.36 27.74 -25.43
N ALA A 166 -30.45 26.42 -25.62
CA ALA A 166 -31.45 25.58 -24.96
C ALA A 166 -30.99 25.04 -23.59
N ALA A 167 -29.71 25.16 -23.25
CA ALA A 167 -29.14 24.65 -22.01
C ALA A 167 -29.38 25.61 -20.83
N GLU A 168 -29.57 25.07 -19.64
CA GLU A 168 -29.53 25.84 -18.40
C GLU A 168 -28.10 26.32 -18.06
N PRO A 169 -27.93 27.32 -17.18
CA PRO A 169 -26.66 28.02 -17.01
C PRO A 169 -25.45 27.13 -16.72
N GLN A 170 -25.60 26.14 -15.84
CA GLN A 170 -24.50 25.25 -15.46
C GLN A 170 -24.00 24.41 -16.65
N PHE A 171 -24.92 23.83 -17.42
CA PHE A 171 -24.57 23.04 -18.59
C PHE A 171 -24.08 23.91 -19.76
N ARG A 172 -24.62 25.12 -19.92
CA ARG A 172 -24.14 26.13 -20.88
C ARG A 172 -22.67 26.49 -20.63
N ALA A 173 -22.26 26.66 -19.37
CA ALA A 173 -20.85 26.86 -19.01
C ALA A 173 -19.98 25.64 -19.38
N ALA A 174 -20.48 24.42 -19.20
CA ALA A 174 -19.78 23.20 -19.58
C ALA A 174 -19.60 23.06 -21.11
N LEU A 175 -20.61 23.47 -21.90
CA LEU A 175 -20.55 23.54 -23.36
C LEU A 175 -19.50 24.55 -23.85
N LEU A 176 -19.42 25.74 -23.22
CA LEU A 176 -18.37 26.72 -23.52
C LEU A 176 -16.96 26.17 -23.23
N ALA A 177 -16.79 25.44 -22.13
CA ALA A 177 -15.53 24.77 -21.83
C ALA A 177 -15.19 23.66 -22.86
N ALA A 178 -16.19 22.96 -23.39
CA ALA A 178 -15.99 21.99 -24.48
C ALA A 178 -15.51 22.68 -25.77
N LEU A 179 -16.14 23.79 -26.18
CA LEU A 179 -15.73 24.59 -27.34
C LEU A 179 -14.30 25.12 -27.21
N GLY A 180 -13.94 25.63 -26.02
CA GLY A 180 -12.57 26.07 -25.73
C GLY A 180 -11.55 24.93 -25.76
N ARG A 181 -11.90 23.73 -25.28
CA ARG A 181 -11.01 22.54 -25.36
C ARG A 181 -10.78 22.09 -26.80
N ARG A 182 -11.81 22.19 -27.65
CA ARG A 182 -11.72 21.87 -29.08
C ARG A 182 -10.89 22.88 -29.89
N ARG A 183 -10.57 24.05 -29.33
CA ARG A 183 -9.96 25.18 -30.05
C ARG A 183 -10.75 25.57 -31.31
N ALA A 184 -12.08 25.50 -31.22
CA ALA A 184 -12.98 25.69 -32.35
C ALA A 184 -13.16 27.18 -32.69
N ALA A 185 -12.22 27.76 -33.43
CA ALA A 185 -12.23 29.19 -33.78
C ALA A 185 -13.54 29.61 -34.49
N GLU A 186 -14.17 28.70 -35.23
CA GLU A 186 -15.45 28.93 -35.89
C GLU A 186 -16.62 29.18 -34.91
N ALA A 187 -16.49 28.76 -33.63
CA ALA A 187 -17.47 29.03 -32.58
C ALA A 187 -17.33 30.43 -31.95
N LEU A 188 -16.35 31.24 -32.39
CA LEU A 188 -16.06 32.56 -31.82
C LEU A 188 -17.32 33.45 -31.72
N PRO A 189 -18.16 33.62 -32.75
CA PRO A 189 -19.34 34.48 -32.65
C PRO A 189 -20.32 34.02 -31.56
N ALA A 190 -20.52 32.70 -31.42
CA ALA A 190 -21.41 32.12 -30.42
C ALA A 190 -20.86 32.32 -29.00
N VAL A 191 -19.55 32.14 -28.81
CA VAL A 191 -18.88 32.34 -27.52
C VAL A 191 -18.89 33.82 -27.12
N VAL A 192 -18.64 34.75 -28.05
CA VAL A 192 -18.75 36.20 -27.80
C VAL A 192 -20.18 36.58 -27.41
N GLY A 193 -21.19 35.98 -28.05
CA GLY A 193 -22.59 36.18 -27.70
C GLY A 193 -22.92 35.84 -26.23
N ARG A 194 -22.15 34.94 -25.60
CA ARG A 194 -22.32 34.54 -24.19
C ARG A 194 -21.64 35.46 -23.18
N LEU A 195 -20.89 36.47 -23.62
CA LEU A 195 -20.39 37.52 -22.72
C LEU A 195 -21.53 38.40 -22.16
N ARG A 196 -22.72 38.34 -22.75
CA ARG A 196 -23.91 39.09 -22.33
C ARG A 196 -24.98 38.19 -21.70
N ASP A 197 -24.62 36.97 -21.33
CA ASP A 197 -25.53 36.02 -20.68
C ASP A 197 -26.00 36.57 -19.33
N ASP A 198 -27.22 36.23 -18.92
CA ASP A 198 -27.77 36.65 -17.62
C ASP A 198 -27.00 36.03 -16.46
N ASP A 199 -26.49 34.80 -16.63
CA ASP A 199 -25.74 34.08 -15.60
C ASP A 199 -24.25 34.47 -15.58
N ALA A 200 -23.74 34.78 -14.39
CA ALA A 200 -22.34 35.21 -14.21
C ALA A 200 -21.33 34.09 -14.46
N GLY A 201 -21.67 32.84 -14.11
CA GLY A 201 -20.82 31.68 -14.35
C GLY A 201 -20.64 31.41 -15.83
N VAL A 202 -21.70 31.59 -16.63
CA VAL A 202 -21.65 31.49 -18.09
C VAL A 202 -20.76 32.57 -18.70
N ARG A 203 -20.88 33.84 -18.26
CA ARG A 203 -20.04 34.94 -18.75
C ARG A 203 -18.55 34.66 -18.47
N VAL A 204 -18.21 34.17 -17.28
CA VAL A 204 -16.83 33.79 -16.93
C VAL A 204 -16.33 32.61 -17.78
N ALA A 205 -17.17 31.59 -17.99
CA ALA A 205 -16.82 30.45 -18.85
C ALA A 205 -16.59 30.89 -20.30
N ALA A 206 -17.36 31.85 -20.81
CA ALA A 206 -17.18 32.42 -22.14
C ALA A 206 -15.82 33.13 -22.28
N LEU A 207 -15.41 33.93 -21.28
CA LEU A 207 -14.09 34.57 -21.27
C LEU A 207 -12.94 33.56 -21.32
N ALA A 208 -13.03 32.49 -20.53
CA ALA A 208 -12.04 31.41 -20.54
C ALA A 208 -12.03 30.66 -21.88
N ALA A 209 -13.20 30.42 -22.48
CA ALA A 209 -13.30 29.79 -23.79
C ALA A 209 -12.65 30.65 -24.88
N LEU A 210 -12.92 31.97 -24.92
CA LEU A 210 -12.33 32.91 -25.90
C LEU A 210 -10.80 32.87 -25.93
N ALA A 211 -10.15 32.81 -24.76
CA ALA A 211 -8.70 32.69 -24.70
C ALA A 211 -8.21 31.38 -25.34
N ARG A 212 -8.88 30.26 -25.04
CA ARG A 212 -8.48 28.92 -25.50
C ARG A 212 -8.81 28.66 -26.97
N LEU A 213 -9.72 29.42 -27.57
CA LEU A 213 -9.92 29.40 -29.02
C LEU A 213 -8.65 29.82 -29.76
N GLY A 214 -7.81 30.68 -29.15
CA GLY A 214 -6.54 31.11 -29.72
C GLY A 214 -6.66 32.02 -30.96
N SER A 215 -7.87 32.52 -31.27
CA SER A 215 -8.08 33.43 -32.42
C SER A 215 -7.75 34.88 -32.04
N ALA A 216 -6.99 35.55 -32.91
CA ALA A 216 -6.72 36.99 -32.83
C ALA A 216 -8.02 37.83 -32.82
N GLU A 217 -9.08 37.34 -33.44
CA GLU A 217 -10.39 38.01 -33.53
C GLU A 217 -11.11 38.07 -32.17
N ALA A 218 -10.66 37.30 -31.17
CA ALA A 218 -11.19 37.38 -29.81
C ALA A 218 -10.66 38.60 -29.02
N GLU A 219 -9.57 39.25 -29.48
CA GLU A 219 -8.94 40.36 -28.76
C GLU A 219 -9.91 41.51 -28.45
N PRO A 220 -10.73 42.02 -29.39
CA PRO A 220 -11.61 43.15 -29.12
C PRO A 220 -12.63 42.85 -28.02
N ALA A 221 -13.19 41.63 -28.04
CA ALA A 221 -14.17 41.19 -27.07
C ALA A 221 -13.55 41.03 -25.67
N LEU A 222 -12.37 40.41 -25.58
CA LEU A 222 -11.64 40.30 -24.31
C LEU A 222 -11.22 41.67 -23.80
N ARG A 223 -10.74 42.57 -24.68
CA ARG A 223 -10.36 43.94 -24.30
C ARG A 223 -11.52 44.72 -23.70
N GLU A 224 -12.69 44.66 -24.32
CA GLU A 224 -13.91 45.30 -23.80
C GLU A 224 -14.34 44.70 -22.45
N ALA A 225 -14.28 43.37 -22.33
CA ALA A 225 -14.65 42.66 -21.10
C ALA A 225 -13.74 42.96 -19.90
N ARG A 226 -12.56 43.55 -20.09
CA ARG A 226 -11.71 44.01 -18.97
C ARG A 226 -12.36 45.17 -18.19
N ALA A 227 -13.35 45.84 -18.77
CA ALA A 227 -14.20 46.83 -18.12
C ALA A 227 -15.58 46.25 -17.69
N ALA A 228 -15.71 44.92 -17.59
CA ALA A 228 -16.95 44.26 -17.20
C ALA A 228 -17.48 44.71 -15.82
N ARG A 229 -18.76 44.43 -15.60
CA ARG A 229 -19.53 44.94 -14.45
C ARG A 229 -19.03 44.37 -13.12
N SER A 230 -18.76 43.06 -13.07
CA SER A 230 -18.35 42.38 -11.84
C SER A 230 -16.81 42.29 -11.69
N PRO A 231 -16.27 42.31 -10.46
CA PRO A 231 -14.83 42.09 -10.23
C PRO A 231 -14.34 40.74 -10.76
N GLN A 232 -15.16 39.69 -10.63
CA GLN A 232 -14.84 38.34 -11.09
C GLN A 232 -14.69 38.27 -12.62
N GLU A 233 -15.60 38.89 -13.37
CA GLU A 233 -15.50 38.98 -14.83
C GLU A 233 -14.29 39.79 -15.27
N ARG A 234 -14.00 40.91 -14.60
CA ARG A 234 -12.80 41.72 -14.91
C ARG A 234 -11.52 40.93 -14.71
N ALA A 235 -11.42 40.16 -13.63
CA ALA A 235 -10.28 39.29 -13.37
C ALA A 235 -10.17 38.20 -14.45
N ALA A 236 -11.26 37.48 -14.73
CA ALA A 236 -11.30 36.44 -15.76
C ALA A 236 -10.93 36.99 -17.15
N ALA A 237 -11.41 38.18 -17.51
CA ALA A 237 -11.11 38.83 -18.79
C ALA A 237 -9.62 39.19 -18.89
N ARG A 238 -8.99 39.67 -17.81
CA ARG A 238 -7.55 39.99 -17.80
C ARG A 238 -6.69 38.74 -17.94
N THR A 239 -7.03 37.68 -17.21
CA THR A 239 -6.36 36.39 -17.33
C THR A 239 -6.51 35.82 -18.74
N ALA A 240 -7.73 35.82 -19.29
CA ALA A 240 -8.00 35.41 -20.66
C ALA A 240 -7.21 36.23 -21.70
N TYR A 241 -7.09 37.54 -21.50
CA TYR A 241 -6.33 38.44 -22.37
C TYR A 241 -4.83 38.12 -22.38
N LEU A 242 -4.24 37.81 -21.22
CA LEU A 242 -2.84 37.38 -21.12
C LEU A 242 -2.62 36.00 -21.76
N HIS A 243 -3.53 35.04 -21.56
CA HIS A 243 -3.43 33.73 -22.20
C HIS A 243 -3.50 33.82 -23.72
N LEU A 244 -4.46 34.59 -24.26
CA LEU A 244 -4.55 34.81 -25.70
C LEU A 244 -3.27 35.45 -26.24
N ALA A 245 -2.72 36.47 -25.56
CA ALA A 245 -1.48 37.10 -26.00
C ALA A 245 -0.30 36.11 -26.08
N ASN A 246 -0.19 35.18 -25.13
CA ASN A 246 0.83 34.13 -25.17
C ASN A 246 0.60 33.11 -26.29
N ASP A 247 -0.65 32.68 -26.52
CA ASP A 247 -1.00 31.79 -27.64
C ASP A 247 -0.74 32.47 -29.01
N LEU A 248 -0.92 33.79 -29.09
CA LEU A 248 -0.60 34.58 -30.27
C LEU A 248 0.92 34.67 -30.55
N ILE A 249 1.77 34.63 -29.51
CA ILE A 249 3.23 34.50 -29.70
C ILE A 249 3.53 33.15 -30.37
N ALA A 250 2.95 32.07 -29.86
CA ALA A 250 3.20 30.72 -30.37
C ALA A 250 2.68 30.52 -31.81
N SER A 251 1.59 31.19 -32.18
CA SER A 251 1.03 31.17 -33.55
C SER A 251 1.67 32.20 -34.50
N GLY A 252 2.66 32.97 -34.05
CA GLY A 252 3.42 33.91 -34.89
C GLY A 252 2.81 35.31 -35.04
N SER A 253 1.69 35.61 -34.38
CA SER A 253 1.02 36.92 -34.38
C SER A 253 1.65 37.91 -33.39
N THR A 254 2.97 38.09 -33.49
CA THR A 254 3.81 38.75 -32.48
C THR A 254 3.51 40.24 -32.30
N ALA A 255 3.16 40.97 -33.36
CA ALA A 255 2.84 42.40 -33.27
C ALA A 255 1.56 42.67 -32.47
N LEU A 256 0.54 41.81 -32.62
CA LEU A 256 -0.69 41.91 -31.84
C LEU A 256 -0.43 41.49 -30.39
N ALA A 257 0.28 40.39 -30.18
CA ALA A 257 0.68 39.93 -28.85
C ALA A 257 1.47 41.01 -28.08
N GLU A 258 2.44 41.67 -28.71
CA GLU A 258 3.21 42.75 -28.10
C GLU A 258 2.30 43.91 -27.65
N ARG A 259 1.40 44.37 -28.53
CA ARG A 259 0.43 45.42 -28.18
C ARG A 259 -0.45 45.02 -26.99
N MET A 260 -0.93 43.78 -26.99
CA MET A 260 -1.74 43.24 -25.89
C MET A 260 -0.96 43.22 -24.59
N LEU A 261 0.25 42.68 -24.59
CA LEU A 261 1.10 42.57 -23.40
C LEU A 261 1.51 43.94 -22.86
N ARG A 262 1.84 44.92 -23.71
CA ARG A 262 2.06 46.32 -23.30
C ARG A 262 0.83 46.92 -22.63
N THR A 263 -0.35 46.66 -23.20
CA THR A 263 -1.61 47.13 -22.62
C THR A 263 -1.84 46.46 -21.27
N ALA A 264 -1.63 45.14 -21.16
CA ALA A 264 -1.79 44.40 -19.91
C ALA A 264 -0.81 44.87 -18.84
N LEU A 265 0.45 45.15 -19.20
CA LEU A 265 1.47 45.66 -18.30
C LEU A 265 1.11 47.05 -17.74
N THR A 266 0.69 47.98 -18.61
CA THR A 266 0.36 49.37 -18.22
C THR A 266 -0.93 49.49 -17.43
N THR A 267 -1.82 48.50 -17.53
CA THR A 267 -3.13 48.48 -16.85
C THR A 267 -3.22 47.38 -15.80
N ALA A 268 -2.08 46.77 -15.44
CA ALA A 268 -2.01 45.72 -14.44
C ALA A 268 -2.45 46.26 -13.07
N GLN A 269 -3.29 45.51 -12.37
CA GLN A 269 -3.74 45.85 -11.02
C GLN A 269 -3.08 44.99 -9.94
N SER A 270 -2.27 44.02 -10.33
CA SER A 270 -1.49 43.18 -9.41
C SER A 270 -0.08 42.92 -9.95
N PRO A 271 0.89 42.63 -9.05
CA PRO A 271 2.23 42.21 -9.46
C PRO A 271 2.23 40.95 -10.34
N ALA A 272 1.26 40.05 -10.13
CA ALA A 272 1.11 38.84 -10.94
C ALA A 272 0.69 39.15 -12.39
N GLU A 273 -0.25 40.09 -12.59
CA GLU A 273 -0.62 40.56 -13.93
C GLU A 273 0.54 41.25 -14.63
N ALA A 274 1.26 42.14 -13.92
CA ALA A 274 2.43 42.84 -14.44
C ALA A 274 3.57 41.87 -14.81
N SER A 275 3.82 40.88 -13.95
CA SER A 275 4.83 39.83 -14.16
C SER A 275 4.51 38.97 -15.38
N GLY A 276 3.26 38.50 -15.51
CA GLY A 276 2.81 37.73 -16.67
C GLY A 276 2.93 38.50 -17.98
N ALA A 277 2.58 39.79 -17.98
CA ALA A 277 2.71 40.66 -19.14
C ALA A 277 4.19 40.93 -19.51
N ALA A 278 5.03 41.24 -18.53
CA ALA A 278 6.45 41.54 -18.74
C ALA A 278 7.24 40.30 -19.22
N ALA A 279 6.96 39.13 -18.63
CA ALA A 279 7.54 37.87 -19.09
C ALA A 279 7.08 37.51 -20.52
N GLY A 280 5.82 37.80 -20.87
CA GLY A 280 5.34 37.66 -22.24
C GLY A 280 6.10 38.54 -23.23
N LEU A 281 6.39 39.80 -22.89
CA LEU A 281 7.18 40.72 -23.72
C LEU A 281 8.62 40.22 -23.91
N ALA A 282 9.21 39.65 -22.87
CA ALA A 282 10.54 39.06 -22.93
C ALA A 282 10.63 37.79 -23.80
N ARG A 283 9.52 37.07 -24.00
CA ARG A 283 9.43 35.88 -24.88
C ARG A 283 9.18 36.19 -26.35
N LEU A 284 9.00 37.46 -26.72
CA LEU A 284 8.87 37.84 -28.12
C LEU A 284 10.18 37.53 -28.88
N PRO A 285 10.13 37.21 -30.19
CA PRO A 285 11.35 37.01 -30.97
C PRO A 285 12.30 38.22 -30.99
N ASN A 286 11.76 39.43 -30.84
CA ASN A 286 12.52 40.67 -30.69
C ASN A 286 12.07 41.38 -29.40
N PRO A 287 12.61 41.00 -28.22
CA PRO A 287 12.19 41.57 -26.94
C PRO A 287 12.45 43.08 -26.89
N PRO A 288 11.47 43.91 -26.50
CA PRO A 288 11.67 45.36 -26.42
C PRO A 288 12.48 45.73 -25.16
N LEU A 289 13.82 45.60 -25.22
CA LEU A 289 14.70 45.82 -24.06
C LEU A 289 14.55 47.20 -23.41
N ALA A 290 14.25 48.25 -24.19
CA ALA A 290 13.98 49.58 -23.64
C ALA A 290 12.81 49.62 -22.64
N VAL A 291 11.88 48.65 -22.72
CA VAL A 291 10.75 48.48 -21.79
C VAL A 291 11.12 47.54 -20.65
N LEU A 292 11.89 46.50 -20.94
CA LEU A 292 12.21 45.44 -19.99
C LEU A 292 13.31 45.83 -19.00
N LEU A 293 14.31 46.62 -19.43
CA LEU A 293 15.42 47.05 -18.57
C LEU A 293 14.96 47.90 -17.36
N PRO A 294 14.07 48.91 -17.51
CA PRO A 294 13.55 49.63 -16.36
C PRO A 294 12.78 48.75 -15.37
N LEU A 295 12.10 47.69 -15.86
CA LEU A 295 11.38 46.73 -15.01
C LEU A 295 12.34 45.81 -14.24
N LEU A 296 13.51 45.51 -14.80
CA LEU A 296 14.58 44.81 -14.10
C LEU A 296 15.23 45.69 -13.01
N GLU A 297 15.41 46.98 -13.29
CA GLU A 297 16.09 47.90 -12.37
C GLU A 297 15.20 48.35 -11.20
N THR A 298 13.96 48.74 -11.51
CA THR A 298 13.07 49.42 -10.54
C THR A 298 11.74 48.71 -10.31
N GLY A 299 11.51 47.59 -10.99
CA GLY A 299 10.29 46.80 -10.82
C GLY A 299 10.25 46.05 -9.49
N THR A 300 9.05 45.62 -9.09
CA THR A 300 8.89 44.72 -7.92
C THR A 300 9.72 43.44 -8.12
N PRO A 301 10.21 42.79 -7.04
CA PRO A 301 11.02 41.57 -7.15
C PRO A 301 10.36 40.46 -8.00
N THR A 302 9.03 40.33 -7.92
CA THR A 302 8.23 39.38 -8.72
C THR A 302 8.22 39.68 -10.22
N VAL A 303 8.27 40.97 -10.59
CA VAL A 303 8.31 41.38 -12.00
C VAL A 303 9.75 41.30 -12.52
N ALA A 304 10.72 41.82 -11.76
CA ALA A 304 12.13 41.77 -12.13
C ALA A 304 12.62 40.32 -12.31
N GLY A 305 12.30 39.42 -11.38
CA GLY A 305 12.66 38.00 -11.49
C GLY A 305 12.04 37.31 -12.72
N ALA A 306 10.78 37.60 -13.04
CA ALA A 306 10.12 37.02 -14.20
C ALA A 306 10.68 37.54 -15.53
N VAL A 307 11.05 38.83 -15.58
CA VAL A 307 11.73 39.41 -16.75
C VAL A 307 13.14 38.82 -16.90
N ALA A 308 13.88 38.68 -15.80
CA ALA A 308 15.24 38.11 -15.81
C ALA A 308 15.21 36.69 -16.37
N GLN A 309 14.35 35.82 -15.81
CA GLN A 309 14.21 34.44 -16.28
C GLN A 309 13.82 34.37 -17.76
N ALA A 310 12.84 35.16 -18.19
CA ALA A 310 12.40 35.15 -19.58
C ALA A 310 13.47 35.69 -20.55
N LEU A 311 14.33 36.61 -20.11
CA LEU A 311 15.46 37.12 -20.89
C LEU A 311 16.66 36.16 -20.91
N VAL A 312 16.80 35.25 -19.94
CA VAL A 312 17.76 34.15 -20.02
C VAL A 312 17.35 33.20 -21.15
N ASP A 313 16.06 32.83 -21.22
CA ASP A 313 15.52 31.92 -22.22
C ASP A 313 15.32 32.56 -23.62
N ALA A 314 15.41 33.90 -23.70
CA ALA A 314 15.22 34.63 -24.95
C ALA A 314 16.33 34.31 -25.97
N GLN A 315 15.93 33.97 -27.19
CA GLN A 315 16.87 33.65 -28.27
C GLN A 315 17.35 34.93 -28.99
N GLY A 316 18.60 34.93 -29.46
CA GLY A 316 19.14 35.97 -30.35
C GLY A 316 20.29 36.80 -29.77
N ALA A 317 21.31 37.06 -30.60
CA ALA A 317 22.52 37.79 -30.22
C ALA A 317 22.25 39.26 -29.83
N GLU A 318 21.19 39.88 -30.37
CA GLU A 318 20.85 41.27 -30.05
C GLU A 318 20.44 41.47 -28.60
N VAL A 319 19.83 40.46 -27.97
CA VAL A 319 19.47 40.50 -26.54
C VAL A 319 20.75 40.61 -25.70
N THR A 320 21.75 39.75 -25.99
CA THR A 320 23.04 39.79 -25.31
C THR A 320 23.79 41.09 -25.56
N ARG A 321 23.80 41.63 -26.78
CA ARG A 321 24.43 42.92 -27.06
C ARG A 321 23.77 44.06 -26.29
N GLY A 322 22.45 44.10 -26.26
CA GLY A 322 21.70 45.12 -25.52
C GLY A 322 21.93 45.06 -24.01
N LEU A 323 21.97 43.85 -23.44
CA LEU A 323 22.28 43.65 -22.01
C LEU A 323 23.74 43.99 -21.69
N ALA A 324 24.69 43.61 -22.54
CA ALA A 324 26.10 43.95 -22.39
C ALA A 324 26.31 45.46 -22.43
N GLU A 325 25.65 46.15 -23.36
CA GLU A 325 25.69 47.61 -23.44
C GLU A 325 25.08 48.27 -22.21
N ALA A 326 23.90 47.82 -21.77
CA ALA A 326 23.26 48.32 -20.55
C ALA A 326 24.18 48.14 -19.31
N SER A 327 24.91 47.02 -19.23
CA SER A 327 25.82 46.74 -18.11
C SER A 327 27.01 47.70 -18.00
N ARG A 328 27.41 48.36 -19.10
CA ARG A 328 28.50 49.35 -19.09
C ARG A 328 28.11 50.65 -18.40
N TYR A 329 26.85 51.03 -18.55
CA TYR A 329 26.31 52.28 -18.01
C TYR A 329 25.63 52.11 -16.65
N ALA A 330 25.19 50.89 -16.32
CA ALA A 330 24.61 50.56 -15.02
C ALA A 330 25.62 50.73 -13.88
N ARG A 331 25.12 50.89 -12.66
CA ARG A 331 25.91 51.00 -11.41
C ARG A 331 25.29 50.13 -10.31
N GLY A 332 26.04 49.87 -9.24
CA GLY A 332 25.51 49.18 -8.05
C GLY A 332 24.88 47.83 -8.34
N ALA A 333 23.80 47.54 -7.62
CA ALA A 333 23.06 46.28 -7.70
C ALA A 333 22.51 45.98 -9.10
N PHE A 334 22.14 47.00 -9.88
CA PHE A 334 21.61 46.78 -11.23
C PHE A 334 22.70 46.29 -12.20
N ARG A 335 23.92 46.81 -12.08
CA ARG A 335 25.06 46.32 -12.86
C ARG A 335 25.38 44.85 -12.53
N VAL A 336 25.33 44.49 -11.25
CA VAL A 336 25.48 43.10 -10.78
C VAL A 336 24.41 42.19 -11.41
N ALA A 337 23.14 42.61 -11.38
CA ALA A 337 22.04 41.84 -11.96
C ALA A 337 22.23 41.60 -13.47
N LEU A 338 22.68 42.61 -14.22
CA LEU A 338 22.95 42.47 -15.65
C LEU A 338 24.13 41.54 -15.94
N LEU A 339 25.22 41.61 -15.17
CA LEU A 339 26.37 40.72 -15.31
C LEU A 339 26.00 39.26 -15.02
N ASN A 340 25.17 39.00 -14.00
CA ASN A 340 24.67 37.66 -13.70
C ASN A 340 23.77 37.12 -14.82
N LEU A 341 22.88 37.96 -15.35
CA LEU A 341 22.00 37.58 -16.47
C LEU A 341 22.82 37.26 -17.73
N LEU A 342 23.86 38.05 -18.04
CA LEU A 342 24.80 37.74 -19.14
C LEU A 342 25.55 36.42 -18.91
N ALA A 343 25.94 36.14 -17.67
CA ALA A 343 26.59 34.87 -17.30
C ALA A 343 25.67 33.66 -17.45
N GLU A 344 24.39 33.79 -17.14
CA GLU A 344 23.38 32.74 -17.31
C GLU A 344 23.03 32.48 -18.78
N ARG A 345 23.04 33.53 -19.61
CA ARG A 345 22.84 33.39 -21.06
C ARG A 345 23.98 32.64 -21.77
N GLY A 346 25.20 32.68 -21.24
CA GLY A 346 26.33 31.90 -21.78
C GLY A 346 26.92 32.41 -23.11
N ASP A 347 26.49 33.57 -23.61
CA ASP A 347 26.91 34.10 -24.91
C ASP A 347 28.27 34.83 -24.83
N ALA A 348 29.28 34.33 -25.56
CA ALA A 348 30.64 34.90 -25.58
C ALA A 348 30.72 36.38 -26.01
N LEU A 349 29.69 36.90 -26.69
CA LEU A 349 29.57 38.31 -27.09
C LEU A 349 29.58 39.27 -25.88
N ALA A 350 29.22 38.80 -24.69
CA ALA A 350 29.26 39.58 -23.45
C ALA A 350 30.69 39.79 -22.91
N GLY A 351 31.67 39.02 -23.38
CA GLY A 351 33.00 38.92 -22.76
C GLY A 351 33.80 40.23 -22.68
N SER A 352 33.58 41.20 -23.57
CA SER A 352 34.24 42.52 -23.44
C SER A 352 33.70 43.30 -22.25
N ALA A 353 32.36 43.44 -22.15
CA ALA A 353 31.71 44.19 -21.09
C ALA A 353 31.98 43.58 -19.71
N VAL A 354 32.03 42.24 -19.63
CA VAL A 354 32.37 41.54 -18.38
C VAL A 354 33.83 41.78 -17.98
N ARG A 355 34.79 41.76 -18.94
CA ARG A 355 36.20 42.04 -18.65
C ARG A 355 36.44 43.48 -18.19
N GLU A 356 35.73 44.44 -18.77
CA GLU A 356 35.77 45.85 -18.33
C GLU A 356 35.33 46.00 -16.86
N ALA A 357 34.39 45.16 -16.40
CA ALA A 357 33.89 45.18 -15.02
C ALA A 357 34.83 44.54 -13.97
N LEU A 358 35.92 43.86 -14.38
CA LEU A 358 36.92 43.32 -13.45
C LEU A 358 37.69 44.41 -12.68
N SER A 359 37.78 45.62 -13.24
CA SER A 359 38.46 46.75 -12.62
C SER A 359 37.50 47.75 -11.98
N ASP A 360 36.25 47.34 -11.74
CA ASP A 360 35.24 48.22 -11.16
C ASP A 360 35.59 48.60 -9.70
N PRO A 361 35.36 49.86 -9.27
CA PRO A 361 35.58 50.25 -7.89
C PRO A 361 34.75 49.44 -6.88
N GLU A 362 33.57 48.96 -7.24
CA GLU A 362 32.70 48.21 -6.33
C GLU A 362 33.05 46.72 -6.26
N GLU A 363 33.27 46.19 -5.05
CA GLU A 363 33.59 44.78 -4.81
C GLU A 363 32.51 43.83 -5.36
N ALA A 364 31.22 44.21 -5.24
CA ALA A 364 30.11 43.40 -5.72
C ALA A 364 30.10 43.26 -7.25
N VAL A 365 30.44 44.32 -7.98
CA VAL A 365 30.54 44.31 -9.45
C VAL A 365 31.72 43.46 -9.90
N ARG A 366 32.89 43.60 -9.26
CA ARG A 366 34.06 42.75 -9.55
C ARG A 366 33.76 41.28 -9.29
N THR A 367 33.07 40.96 -8.20
CA THR A 367 32.63 39.59 -7.88
C THR A 367 31.77 39.02 -9.00
N ALA A 368 30.73 39.75 -9.42
CA ALA A 368 29.85 39.33 -10.51
C ALA A 368 30.60 39.17 -11.84
N ALA A 369 31.56 40.07 -12.13
CA ALA A 369 32.40 39.99 -13.31
C ALA A 369 33.32 38.74 -13.33
N VAL A 370 33.92 38.42 -12.19
CA VAL A 370 34.74 37.20 -12.01
C VAL A 370 33.88 35.95 -12.19
N THR A 371 32.71 35.89 -11.57
CA THR A 371 31.76 34.77 -11.73
C THR A 371 31.32 34.62 -13.18
N ALA A 372 30.98 35.73 -13.85
CA ALA A 372 30.59 35.74 -15.25
C ALA A 372 31.72 35.26 -16.18
N LEU A 373 32.96 35.64 -15.91
CA LEU A 373 34.13 35.16 -16.67
C LEU A 373 34.44 33.68 -16.43
N GLY A 374 34.13 33.12 -15.27
CA GLY A 374 34.23 31.67 -15.07
C GLY A 374 33.35 30.87 -16.02
N ARG A 375 32.19 31.43 -16.42
CA ARG A 375 31.23 30.80 -17.33
C ARG A 375 31.46 31.16 -18.80
N LEU A 376 31.79 32.43 -19.07
CA LEU A 376 31.90 32.99 -20.43
C LEU A 376 33.33 33.03 -20.97
N GLY A 377 34.32 33.00 -20.08
CA GLY A 377 35.72 33.24 -20.38
C GLY A 377 36.39 32.11 -21.15
N SER A 378 37.48 32.48 -21.83
CA SER A 378 38.33 31.57 -22.60
C SER A 378 39.64 31.28 -21.87
N PHE A 379 40.48 30.39 -22.40
CA PHE A 379 41.81 30.14 -21.83
C PHE A 379 42.65 31.42 -21.65
N ALA A 380 42.42 32.46 -22.47
CA ALA A 380 43.11 33.75 -22.37
C ALA A 380 42.74 34.56 -21.11
N ASP A 381 41.67 34.17 -20.42
CA ASP A 381 41.16 34.84 -19.23
C ASP A 381 41.64 34.16 -17.92
N VAL A 382 42.28 32.99 -18.01
CA VAL A 382 42.85 32.26 -16.87
C VAL A 382 43.85 33.11 -16.06
N PRO A 383 44.81 33.85 -16.67
CA PRO A 383 45.70 34.71 -15.90
C PRO A 383 44.96 35.85 -15.17
N ARG A 384 43.85 36.33 -15.73
CA ARG A 384 43.04 37.41 -15.10
C ARG A 384 42.26 36.89 -13.90
N LEU A 385 41.70 35.69 -14.01
CA LEU A 385 41.04 35.01 -12.90
C LEU A 385 42.04 34.59 -11.81
N ALA A 386 43.24 34.15 -12.20
CA ALA A 386 44.32 33.91 -11.25
C ALA A 386 44.74 35.18 -10.52
N ALA A 387 44.91 36.31 -11.22
CA ALA A 387 45.17 37.61 -10.59
C ALA A 387 44.05 38.03 -9.61
N ALA A 388 42.78 37.69 -9.90
CA ALA A 388 41.65 37.95 -9.01
C ALA A 388 41.67 37.13 -7.70
N LEU A 389 42.48 36.06 -7.59
CA LEU A 389 42.79 35.42 -6.31
C LEU A 389 43.55 36.36 -5.36
N GLY A 390 44.18 37.40 -5.91
CA GLY A 390 44.85 38.48 -5.20
C GLY A 390 44.02 39.74 -4.98
N ASP A 391 42.72 39.75 -5.31
CA ASP A 391 41.86 40.93 -5.11
C ASP A 391 41.82 41.34 -3.61
N PRO A 392 41.79 42.64 -3.28
CA PRO A 392 41.67 43.11 -1.91
C PRO A 392 40.36 42.65 -1.22
N GLY A 393 39.28 42.48 -1.99
CA GLY A 393 37.98 42.02 -1.50
C GLY A 393 37.94 40.50 -1.26
N ARG A 394 37.21 40.08 -0.23
CA ARG A 394 37.05 38.63 0.06
C ARG A 394 36.17 37.95 -0.98
N ALA A 395 35.13 38.61 -1.47
CA ALA A 395 34.15 38.02 -2.37
C ALA A 395 34.71 37.75 -3.78
N PRO A 396 35.46 38.68 -4.42
CA PRO A 396 36.09 38.40 -5.72
C PRO A 396 37.11 37.26 -5.66
N ARG A 397 37.88 37.15 -4.57
CA ARG A 397 38.80 36.02 -4.36
C ARG A 397 38.06 34.68 -4.32
N ALA A 398 36.96 34.60 -3.60
CA ALA A 398 36.13 33.39 -3.55
C ALA A 398 35.53 33.06 -4.92
N ALA A 399 35.01 34.07 -5.63
CA ALA A 399 34.49 33.90 -6.99
C ALA A 399 35.58 33.43 -7.97
N ALA A 400 36.82 33.90 -7.82
CA ALA A 400 37.95 33.52 -8.67
C ALA A 400 38.34 32.04 -8.48
N ARG A 401 38.31 31.55 -7.24
CA ARG A 401 38.53 30.12 -6.93
C ARG A 401 37.53 29.26 -7.68
N GLU A 402 36.24 29.59 -7.59
CA GLU A 402 35.20 28.83 -8.26
C GLU A 402 35.27 28.96 -9.79
N ALA A 403 35.54 30.16 -10.31
CA ALA A 403 35.69 30.40 -11.74
C ALA A 403 36.82 29.54 -12.35
N LEU A 404 37.99 29.49 -11.72
CA LEU A 404 39.14 28.68 -12.19
C LEU A 404 38.88 27.17 -12.11
N ARG A 405 38.04 26.74 -11.17
CA ARG A 405 37.58 25.36 -11.02
C ARG A 405 36.62 24.95 -12.14
N LEU A 406 35.69 25.85 -12.50
CA LEU A 406 34.68 25.61 -13.55
C LEU A 406 35.28 25.60 -14.97
N MET A 407 36.35 26.34 -15.22
CA MET A 407 36.97 26.37 -16.55
C MET A 407 37.57 25.01 -16.92
N SER A 408 37.40 24.58 -18.17
CA SER A 408 37.88 23.27 -18.65
C SER A 408 38.75 23.41 -19.90
N GLY A 409 39.54 22.37 -20.21
CA GLY A 409 40.36 22.27 -21.41
C GLY A 409 41.87 22.19 -21.17
N THR A 410 42.60 21.49 -22.04
CA THR A 410 44.03 21.19 -21.88
C THR A 410 44.91 22.44 -21.79
N LEU A 411 44.60 23.50 -22.55
CA LEU A 411 45.35 24.76 -22.48
C LEU A 411 45.14 25.48 -21.15
N VAL A 412 43.93 25.40 -20.59
CA VAL A 412 43.63 25.93 -19.24
C VAL A 412 44.41 25.15 -18.19
N THR A 413 44.42 23.82 -18.27
CA THR A 413 45.19 22.96 -17.35
C THR A 413 46.67 23.32 -17.37
N ARG A 414 47.28 23.39 -18.57
CA ARG A 414 48.70 23.72 -18.72
C ARG A 414 49.02 25.10 -18.14
N GLN A 415 48.14 26.08 -18.36
CA GLN A 415 48.33 27.41 -17.80
C GLN A 415 48.26 27.40 -16.27
N LEU A 416 47.37 26.62 -15.68
CA LEU A 416 47.28 26.48 -14.23
C LEU A 416 48.46 25.72 -13.63
N VAL A 417 48.97 24.68 -14.32
CA VAL A 417 50.21 24.00 -13.92
C VAL A 417 51.37 24.99 -13.88
N LEU A 418 51.52 25.81 -14.93
CA LEU A 418 52.55 26.85 -14.99
C LEU A 418 52.41 27.86 -13.84
N LEU A 419 51.19 28.30 -13.53
CA LEU A 419 50.94 29.25 -12.45
C LEU A 419 51.15 28.63 -11.06
N ALA A 420 50.78 27.36 -10.86
CA ALA A 420 50.93 26.66 -9.58
C ALA A 420 52.40 26.34 -9.25
N GLN A 421 53.24 26.14 -10.26
CA GLN A 421 54.68 25.85 -10.11
C GLN A 421 55.54 27.11 -9.93
N GLN A 422 55.02 28.30 -10.21
CA GLN A 422 55.76 29.56 -10.09
C GLN A 422 55.77 30.10 -8.64
N PRO A 423 56.77 30.94 -8.29
CA PRO A 423 56.73 31.77 -7.09
C PRO A 423 55.47 32.67 -7.11
N ALA A 424 54.65 32.62 -6.07
CA ALA A 424 53.36 33.33 -6.01
C ALA A 424 53.48 34.85 -6.19
N SER A 425 54.62 35.43 -5.82
CA SER A 425 54.90 36.86 -6.01
C SER A 425 55.08 37.25 -7.50
N GLU A 426 55.51 36.33 -8.36
CA GLU A 426 55.73 36.59 -9.80
C GLU A 426 54.50 36.25 -10.65
N ALA A 427 53.77 35.18 -10.31
CA ALA A 427 52.64 34.68 -11.09
C ALA A 427 51.34 35.51 -10.97
N LEU A 428 51.19 36.28 -9.88
CA LEU A 428 49.90 36.89 -9.48
C LEU A 428 49.92 38.42 -9.45
N GLY A 429 51.06 39.06 -9.78
CA GLY A 429 51.19 40.52 -9.74
C GLY A 429 51.03 41.15 -8.34
N LEU A 430 51.17 40.33 -7.28
CA LEU A 430 51.03 40.75 -5.88
C LEU A 430 52.30 41.43 -5.38
N ALA A 431 52.16 42.50 -4.60
CA ALA A 431 53.29 43.14 -3.93
C ALA A 431 53.98 42.12 -2.98
N PRO A 432 55.33 42.13 -2.83
CA PRO A 432 56.09 41.14 -2.06
C PRO A 432 55.75 40.98 -0.56
N ALA A 433 54.79 41.74 -0.03
CA ALA A 433 54.55 41.90 1.40
C ALA A 433 53.53 40.93 2.03
N ASP A 434 52.83 40.08 1.26
CA ASP A 434 51.73 39.25 1.79
C ASP A 434 51.89 37.75 1.48
N GLN A 435 52.85 37.11 2.16
CA GLN A 435 53.19 35.68 1.98
C GLN A 435 51.99 34.73 2.20
N LYS A 436 51.04 35.11 3.06
CA LYS A 436 49.83 34.33 3.34
C LYS A 436 48.84 34.35 2.18
N ALA A 437 48.56 35.52 1.60
CA ALA A 437 47.71 35.64 0.41
C ALA A 437 48.31 34.89 -0.80
N ALA A 438 49.63 34.94 -0.94
CA ALA A 438 50.39 34.18 -1.91
C ALA A 438 50.27 32.65 -1.73
N ALA A 439 50.34 32.15 -0.51
CA ALA A 439 50.14 30.73 -0.20
C ALA A 439 48.67 30.30 -0.44
N ASP A 440 47.70 31.10 -0.02
CA ASP A 440 46.26 30.83 -0.22
C ASP A 440 45.87 30.81 -1.70
N ALA A 441 46.46 31.69 -2.52
CA ALA A 441 46.25 31.72 -3.96
C ALA A 441 46.87 30.49 -4.63
N ARG A 442 48.05 30.05 -4.20
CA ARG A 442 48.65 28.80 -4.68
C ARG A 442 47.84 27.56 -4.31
N ARG A 443 47.34 27.49 -3.07
CA ARG A 443 46.44 26.41 -2.65
C ARG A 443 45.21 26.33 -3.56
N ALA A 444 44.60 27.46 -3.88
CA ALA A 444 43.46 27.53 -4.80
C ALA A 444 43.81 27.06 -6.22
N LEU A 445 45.03 27.31 -6.71
CA LEU A 445 45.50 26.79 -8.00
C LEU A 445 45.70 25.26 -7.95
N VAL A 446 46.28 24.73 -6.87
CA VAL A 446 46.41 23.28 -6.65
C VAL A 446 45.04 22.60 -6.57
N GLU A 447 44.10 23.20 -5.84
CA GLU A 447 42.70 22.72 -5.77
C GLU A 447 42.03 22.74 -7.15
N ALA A 448 42.24 23.79 -7.95
CA ALA A 448 41.72 23.86 -9.30
C ALA A 448 42.32 22.76 -10.22
N LEU A 449 43.55 22.31 -9.99
CA LEU A 449 44.15 21.19 -10.72
C LEU A 449 43.50 19.85 -10.38
N ALA A 450 43.01 19.68 -9.14
CA ALA A 450 42.41 18.43 -8.66
C ALA A 450 41.15 18.02 -9.45
N ASP A 451 40.37 18.98 -9.95
CA ASP A 451 39.11 18.72 -10.65
C ASP A 451 39.28 18.47 -12.17
N ARG A 452 40.53 18.40 -12.65
CA ARG A 452 40.82 18.34 -14.10
C ARG A 452 41.06 16.91 -14.60
N ARG A 453 40.59 16.66 -15.82
CA ARG A 453 40.80 15.40 -16.58
C ARG A 453 42.02 15.50 -17.49
N ASP A 454 43.19 15.85 -16.94
CA ASP A 454 44.40 16.09 -17.73
C ASP A 454 45.63 15.38 -17.12
N PRO A 455 46.33 14.52 -17.87
CA PRO A 455 47.53 13.83 -17.39
C PRO A 455 48.66 14.74 -16.90
N THR A 456 48.71 15.99 -17.38
CA THR A 456 49.71 16.98 -16.92
C THR A 456 49.43 17.51 -15.52
N ALA A 457 48.17 17.48 -15.07
CA ALA A 457 47.81 17.84 -13.71
C ALA A 457 48.33 16.80 -12.70
N LEU A 458 48.26 15.49 -13.03
CA LEU A 458 48.77 14.42 -12.17
C LEU A 458 50.27 14.55 -11.92
N GLU A 459 51.06 14.77 -12.98
CA GLU A 459 52.51 14.95 -12.87
C GLU A 459 52.86 16.18 -12.02
N ALA A 460 52.14 17.28 -12.20
CA ALA A 460 52.33 18.50 -11.43
C ALA A 460 51.98 18.31 -9.94
N LEU A 461 50.85 17.67 -9.63
CA LEU A 461 50.42 17.40 -8.25
C LEU A 461 51.38 16.45 -7.53
N VAL A 462 51.91 15.45 -8.23
CA VAL A 462 52.96 14.57 -7.71
C VAL A 462 54.22 15.35 -7.32
N VAL A 463 54.69 16.28 -8.18
CA VAL A 463 55.87 17.11 -7.89
C VAL A 463 55.59 18.08 -6.73
N LEU A 464 54.40 18.67 -6.68
CA LEU A 464 53.99 19.59 -5.61
C LEU A 464 53.84 18.87 -4.26
N GLY A 465 53.41 17.59 -4.27
CA GLY A 465 53.32 16.73 -3.08
C GLY A 465 54.68 16.38 -2.45
N GLU A 466 55.76 16.51 -3.22
CA GLU A 466 57.15 16.30 -2.78
C GLU A 466 57.84 17.61 -2.33
N SER A 467 57.14 18.75 -2.41
CA SER A 467 57.72 20.05 -2.05
C SER A 467 57.86 20.25 -0.53
N GLY A 468 58.82 21.10 -0.12
CA GLY A 468 59.08 21.42 1.29
C GLY A 468 58.10 22.42 1.93
N GLU A 469 57.06 22.87 1.23
CA GLU A 469 56.00 23.72 1.79
C GLU A 469 54.86 22.82 2.33
N ASP A 470 54.81 22.61 3.66
CA ASP A 470 54.00 21.56 4.30
C ASP A 470 52.50 21.59 3.91
N GLU A 471 51.85 22.76 3.86
CA GLU A 471 50.41 22.86 3.53
C GLU A 471 50.10 22.63 2.04
N VAL A 472 50.97 23.07 1.14
CA VAL A 472 50.80 22.90 -0.31
C VAL A 472 51.02 21.44 -0.68
N ALA A 473 52.03 20.79 -0.07
CA ALA A 473 52.31 19.38 -0.25
C ALA A 473 51.13 18.49 0.20
N VAL A 474 50.55 18.75 1.38
CA VAL A 474 49.36 18.02 1.87
C VAL A 474 48.15 18.23 0.94
N THR A 475 47.93 19.46 0.46
CA THR A 475 46.83 19.74 -0.49
C THR A 475 47.04 19.03 -1.82
N ALA A 476 48.29 18.98 -2.31
CA ALA A 476 48.63 18.31 -3.56
C ALA A 476 48.48 16.78 -3.44
N LEU A 477 48.89 16.18 -2.32
CA LEU A 477 48.66 14.76 -2.04
C LEU A 477 47.16 14.44 -2.09
N ARG A 478 46.32 15.16 -1.35
CA ARG A 478 44.84 15.00 -1.38
C ARG A 478 44.23 15.26 -2.76
N ALA A 479 44.82 16.16 -3.54
CA ALA A 479 44.36 16.46 -4.89
C ALA A 479 44.61 15.29 -5.86
N ILE A 480 45.66 14.49 -5.65
CA ILE A 480 45.90 13.27 -6.43
C ILE A 480 44.68 12.34 -6.28
N GLY A 481 44.22 12.06 -5.06
CA GLY A 481 43.05 11.21 -4.84
C GLY A 481 41.75 11.68 -5.52
N ARG A 482 41.62 12.99 -5.79
CA ARG A 482 40.43 13.61 -6.40
C ARG A 482 40.47 13.70 -7.93
N LEU A 483 41.61 13.45 -8.55
CA LEU A 483 41.76 13.53 -10.00
C LEU A 483 40.88 12.52 -10.73
N SER A 484 40.41 12.92 -11.92
CA SER A 484 39.84 11.98 -12.88
C SER A 484 40.94 11.31 -13.68
N TYR A 485 41.09 10.01 -13.50
CA TYR A 485 42.11 9.20 -14.19
C TYR A 485 41.70 8.74 -15.60
N THR A 486 40.54 9.14 -16.09
CA THR A 486 40.04 8.76 -17.42
C THR A 486 40.95 9.31 -18.52
N GLY A 487 41.58 8.42 -19.30
CA GLY A 487 42.51 8.80 -20.37
C GLY A 487 43.94 9.07 -19.91
N VAL A 488 44.27 8.86 -18.64
CA VAL A 488 45.64 8.90 -18.13
C VAL A 488 46.33 7.55 -18.38
N ALA A 489 47.56 7.56 -18.87
CA ALA A 489 48.32 6.35 -19.16
C ALA A 489 48.62 5.54 -17.87
N PRO A 490 48.45 4.20 -17.85
CA PRO A 490 48.65 3.39 -16.64
C PRO A 490 50.02 3.54 -15.98
N GLU A 491 51.08 3.79 -16.74
CA GLU A 491 52.43 3.96 -16.16
C GLU A 491 52.51 5.21 -15.28
N ARG A 492 51.75 6.27 -15.62
CA ARG A 492 51.69 7.52 -14.83
C ARG A 492 50.90 7.34 -13.54
N ILE A 493 49.82 6.55 -13.60
CA ILE A 493 49.03 6.16 -12.43
C ILE A 493 49.90 5.33 -11.47
N ALA A 494 50.63 4.35 -11.99
CA ALA A 494 51.55 3.53 -11.22
C ALA A 494 52.70 4.34 -10.59
N ALA A 495 53.24 5.34 -11.29
CA ALA A 495 54.25 6.25 -10.75
C ALA A 495 53.70 7.10 -9.59
N ALA A 496 52.48 7.63 -9.72
CA ALA A 496 51.81 8.35 -8.63
C ALA A 496 51.53 7.43 -7.43
N ALA A 497 51.07 6.19 -7.68
CA ALA A 497 50.79 5.19 -6.67
C ALA A 497 52.05 4.83 -5.85
N SER A 498 53.16 4.59 -6.54
CA SER A 498 54.46 4.29 -5.89
C SER A 498 54.89 5.40 -4.93
N LYS A 499 54.67 6.66 -5.33
CA LYS A 499 55.02 7.82 -4.49
C LYS A 499 54.09 7.97 -3.29
N LEU A 500 52.78 7.81 -3.46
CA LEU A 500 51.82 7.83 -2.34
C LEU A 500 52.13 6.72 -1.32
N VAL A 501 52.44 5.51 -1.79
CA VAL A 501 52.84 4.39 -0.92
C VAL A 501 54.13 4.70 -0.18
N THR A 502 55.10 5.36 -0.83
CA THR A 502 56.34 5.79 -0.17
C THR A 502 56.04 6.76 0.98
N VAL A 503 55.17 7.75 0.77
CA VAL A 503 54.76 8.69 1.82
C VAL A 503 53.97 7.99 2.93
N LEU A 504 53.06 7.09 2.57
CA LEU A 504 52.25 6.32 3.53
C LEU A 504 53.11 5.43 4.46
N LYS A 505 54.19 4.85 3.91
CA LYS A 505 55.13 3.99 4.65
C LYS A 505 56.20 4.75 5.42
N ASP A 506 56.41 6.02 5.12
CA ASP A 506 57.47 6.81 5.77
C ASP A 506 57.08 7.15 7.21
N ALA A 507 57.63 6.40 8.16
CA ALA A 507 57.43 6.63 9.59
C ALA A 507 57.99 7.98 10.08
N ALA A 508 58.85 8.64 9.29
CA ALA A 508 59.37 9.98 9.58
C ALA A 508 58.49 11.10 9.00
N ALA A 509 57.51 10.78 8.15
CA ALA A 509 56.54 11.75 7.66
C ALA A 509 55.52 12.11 8.74
N ASP A 510 55.17 13.41 8.82
CA ASP A 510 54.10 13.89 9.69
C ASP A 510 52.77 13.18 9.38
N GLU A 511 51.96 12.96 10.42
CA GLU A 511 50.71 12.22 10.40
C GLU A 511 49.73 12.78 9.35
N LEU A 512 49.70 14.11 9.18
CA LEU A 512 48.89 14.79 8.15
C LEU A 512 49.25 14.40 6.71
N ARG A 513 50.53 14.10 6.43
CA ARG A 513 50.97 13.65 5.10
C ARG A 513 50.64 12.18 4.87
N ARG A 514 50.76 11.34 5.90
CA ARG A 514 50.39 9.92 5.84
C ARG A 514 48.88 9.75 5.65
N ASP A 515 48.08 10.54 6.37
CA ASP A 515 46.62 10.61 6.19
C ASP A 515 46.24 11.05 4.77
N ALA A 516 46.82 12.15 4.27
CA ALA A 516 46.58 12.64 2.90
C ALA A 516 47.00 11.61 1.82
N ALA A 517 48.05 10.83 2.08
CA ALA A 517 48.48 9.75 1.20
C ALA A 517 47.50 8.57 1.23
N ALA A 518 47.04 8.14 2.40
CA ALA A 518 46.02 7.09 2.57
C ALA A 518 44.71 7.44 1.84
N GLN A 519 44.18 8.64 2.07
CA GLN A 519 43.01 9.22 1.40
C GLN A 519 43.11 9.17 -0.13
N SER A 520 44.32 9.24 -0.66
CA SER A 520 44.56 9.26 -2.11
C SER A 520 44.85 7.88 -2.70
N CYS A 521 45.36 6.95 -1.91
CA CYS A 521 45.60 5.56 -2.32
C CYS A 521 44.30 4.82 -2.65
N VAL A 522 43.23 5.01 -1.88
CA VAL A 522 41.93 4.35 -2.10
C VAL A 522 41.30 4.68 -3.46
N PRO A 523 41.06 5.95 -3.84
CA PRO A 523 40.50 6.30 -5.16
C PRO A 523 41.46 5.96 -6.30
N LEU A 524 42.78 6.04 -6.09
CA LEU A 524 43.77 5.63 -7.08
C LEU A 524 43.74 4.11 -7.32
N ALA A 525 43.59 3.30 -6.27
CA ALA A 525 43.39 1.86 -6.37
C ALA A 525 42.10 1.53 -7.14
N ALA A 526 41.01 2.25 -6.86
CA ALA A 526 39.75 2.10 -7.59
C ALA A 526 39.89 2.42 -9.09
N ALA A 527 40.66 3.46 -9.44
CA ALA A 527 40.95 3.85 -10.82
C ALA A 527 41.91 2.87 -11.53
N THR A 528 42.83 2.26 -10.79
CA THR A 528 43.80 1.28 -11.32
C THR A 528 43.15 -0.08 -11.60
N ARG A 529 42.14 -0.46 -10.80
CA ARG A 529 41.51 -1.79 -10.82
C ARG A 529 41.05 -2.29 -12.20
N PRO A 530 40.43 -1.48 -13.10
CA PRO A 530 40.02 -1.95 -14.43
C PRO A 530 41.18 -2.33 -15.36
N HIS A 531 42.39 -1.82 -15.09
CA HIS A 531 43.57 -1.97 -15.96
C HIS A 531 44.64 -2.88 -15.36
N ASP A 532 44.85 -2.79 -14.05
CA ASP A 532 45.77 -3.64 -13.28
C ASP A 532 45.15 -3.99 -11.92
N PRO A 533 44.33 -5.05 -11.85
CA PRO A 533 43.71 -5.51 -10.61
C PRO A 533 44.74 -5.86 -9.52
N LYS A 534 45.92 -6.36 -9.90
CA LYS A 534 46.95 -6.77 -8.96
C LYS A 534 47.59 -5.56 -8.28
N ALA A 535 47.90 -4.52 -9.04
CA ALA A 535 48.40 -3.26 -8.49
C ALA A 535 47.35 -2.56 -7.61
N ALA A 536 46.08 -2.59 -8.03
CA ALA A 536 44.99 -2.04 -7.22
C ALA A 536 44.81 -2.77 -5.87
N LEU A 537 44.87 -4.11 -5.88
CA LEU A 537 44.79 -4.89 -4.65
C LEU A 537 45.97 -4.60 -3.71
N ALA A 538 47.19 -4.49 -4.26
CA ALA A 538 48.37 -4.13 -3.48
C ALA A 538 48.17 -2.77 -2.77
N LEU A 539 47.62 -1.76 -3.46
CA LEU A 539 47.33 -0.46 -2.85
C LEU A 539 46.33 -0.55 -1.70
N TYR A 540 45.25 -1.31 -1.84
CA TYR A 540 44.31 -1.50 -0.72
C TYR A 540 44.96 -2.22 0.46
N GLN A 541 45.85 -3.19 0.22
CA GLN A 541 46.60 -3.87 1.28
C GLN A 541 47.55 -2.91 2.03
N GLU A 542 48.20 -1.98 1.31
CA GLU A 542 49.02 -0.95 1.95
C GLU A 542 48.20 -0.01 2.82
N VAL A 543 47.00 0.37 2.38
CA VAL A 543 46.06 1.17 3.19
C VAL A 543 45.63 0.39 4.44
N LEU A 544 45.23 -0.88 4.30
CA LEU A 544 44.88 -1.73 5.45
C LEU A 544 46.02 -1.88 6.48
N ALA A 545 47.28 -1.88 6.02
CA ALA A 545 48.44 -2.10 6.88
C ALA A 545 48.98 -0.83 7.55
N HIS A 546 48.80 0.34 6.93
CA HIS A 546 49.54 1.56 7.30
C HIS A 546 48.68 2.82 7.46
N ALA A 547 47.40 2.80 7.11
CA ALA A 547 46.54 3.97 7.27
C ALA A 547 46.32 4.30 8.77
N PRO A 548 46.49 5.58 9.16
CA PRO A 548 46.23 6.01 10.54
C PRO A 548 44.74 6.16 10.85
N ASP A 549 43.90 6.43 9.85
CA ASP A 549 42.45 6.66 9.99
C ASP A 549 41.66 5.39 9.65
N GLU A 550 40.77 4.97 10.56
CA GLU A 550 39.86 3.84 10.40
C GLU A 550 38.89 4.03 9.21
N ASN A 551 38.56 5.26 8.83
CA ASN A 551 37.72 5.53 7.66
C ASN A 551 38.38 5.06 6.35
N GLU A 552 39.70 5.23 6.24
CA GLU A 552 40.46 4.77 5.07
C GLU A 552 40.59 3.25 5.04
N VAL A 553 40.70 2.62 6.22
CA VAL A 553 40.65 1.16 6.37
C VAL A 553 39.27 0.62 5.94
N ALA A 554 38.18 1.26 6.36
CA ALA A 554 36.82 0.91 5.93
C ALA A 554 36.64 1.04 4.40
N ALA A 555 37.10 2.13 3.81
CA ALA A 555 37.03 2.34 2.37
C ALA A 555 37.88 1.33 1.57
N ALA A 556 39.02 0.91 2.12
CA ALA A 556 39.84 -0.16 1.55
C ALA A 556 39.13 -1.53 1.60
N LEU A 557 38.45 -1.87 2.70
CA LEU A 557 37.65 -3.10 2.82
C LEU A 557 36.54 -3.16 1.76
N GLU A 558 35.79 -2.07 1.58
CA GLU A 558 34.79 -1.98 0.52
C GLU A 558 35.42 -2.13 -0.89
N GLY A 559 36.57 -1.50 -1.10
CA GLY A 559 37.35 -1.61 -2.33
C GLY A 559 37.78 -3.05 -2.65
N ILE A 560 38.24 -3.79 -1.63
CA ILE A 560 38.58 -5.22 -1.71
C ILE A 560 37.35 -6.06 -2.03
N GLY A 561 36.20 -5.78 -1.40
CA GLY A 561 34.94 -6.45 -1.71
C GLY A 561 34.54 -6.36 -3.18
N ARG A 562 34.86 -5.25 -3.87
CA ARG A 562 34.57 -5.04 -5.31
C ARG A 562 35.37 -5.93 -6.27
N PHE A 563 36.40 -6.65 -5.80
CA PHE A 563 37.04 -7.70 -6.59
C PHE A 563 36.14 -8.95 -6.69
N ALA A 564 35.23 -9.11 -5.73
CA ALA A 564 34.25 -10.21 -5.70
C ALA A 564 34.92 -11.59 -5.79
N ASP A 565 36.12 -11.73 -5.21
CA ASP A 565 36.93 -12.94 -5.23
C ASP A 565 36.93 -13.61 -3.85
N PRO A 566 36.39 -14.85 -3.73
CA PRO A 566 36.40 -15.61 -2.48
C PRO A 566 37.79 -15.83 -1.87
N ALA A 567 38.87 -15.77 -2.66
CA ALA A 567 40.23 -15.90 -2.14
C ALA A 567 40.66 -14.74 -1.22
N LEU A 568 39.91 -13.63 -1.21
CA LEU A 568 40.20 -12.44 -0.41
C LEU A 568 39.50 -12.44 0.96
N LEU A 569 38.68 -13.45 1.28
CA LEU A 569 38.02 -13.57 2.58
C LEU A 569 38.97 -13.46 3.78
N PRO A 570 40.18 -14.06 3.78
CA PRO A 570 41.13 -13.93 4.90
C PRO A 570 41.59 -12.50 5.18
N LEU A 571 41.48 -11.58 4.21
CA LEU A 571 41.79 -10.16 4.40
C LEU A 571 40.63 -9.39 5.05
N ILE A 572 39.40 -9.89 4.93
CA ILE A 572 38.17 -9.22 5.42
C ILE A 572 37.77 -9.76 6.80
N GLU A 573 37.90 -11.07 7.01
CA GLU A 573 37.47 -11.78 8.22
C GLU A 573 37.96 -11.16 9.55
N PRO A 574 39.21 -10.68 9.70
CA PRO A 574 39.70 -10.08 10.95
C PRO A 574 38.94 -8.81 11.38
N TYR A 575 38.22 -8.16 10.45
CA TYR A 575 37.52 -6.90 10.69
C TYR A 575 36.03 -7.08 10.97
N LEU A 576 35.47 -8.29 10.78
CA LEU A 576 34.06 -8.60 11.06
C LEU A 576 33.68 -8.49 12.55
N THR A 577 34.66 -8.45 13.45
CA THR A 577 34.45 -8.31 14.90
C THR A 577 34.89 -6.95 15.44
N GLN A 578 35.54 -6.11 14.62
CA GLN A 578 36.02 -4.79 15.05
C GLN A 578 34.90 -3.76 14.91
N ALA A 579 34.39 -3.25 16.02
CA ALA A 579 33.19 -2.39 16.05
C ALA A 579 33.15 -1.25 15.00
N PRO A 580 34.19 -0.41 14.81
CA PRO A 580 34.15 0.66 13.81
C PRO A 580 34.23 0.17 12.35
N LEU A 581 34.80 -1.01 12.10
CA LEU A 581 35.08 -1.53 10.75
C LEU A 581 34.12 -2.65 10.31
N ARG A 582 33.33 -3.18 11.24
CA ARG A 582 32.42 -4.31 11.04
C ARG A 582 31.45 -4.08 9.89
N ALA A 583 30.86 -2.88 9.79
CA ALA A 583 29.90 -2.58 8.73
C ALA A 583 30.53 -2.64 7.34
N ALA A 584 31.71 -2.03 7.17
CA ALA A 584 32.46 -2.07 5.91
C ALA A 584 32.91 -3.50 5.55
N ALA A 585 33.42 -4.25 6.54
CA ALA A 585 33.79 -5.65 6.36
C ALA A 585 32.59 -6.52 5.95
N SER A 586 31.43 -6.36 6.59
CA SER A 586 30.20 -7.07 6.25
C SER A 586 29.67 -6.70 4.87
N ALA A 587 29.73 -5.42 4.47
CA ALA A 587 29.37 -4.99 3.13
C ALA A 587 30.28 -5.60 2.05
N ALA A 588 31.58 -5.75 2.34
CA ALA A 588 32.56 -6.36 1.43
C ALA A 588 32.29 -7.85 1.15
N LEU A 589 31.55 -8.56 2.01
CA LEU A 589 31.16 -9.95 1.78
C LEU A 589 30.08 -10.11 0.68
N VAL A 590 29.25 -9.09 0.45
CA VAL A 590 28.08 -9.19 -0.45
C VAL A 590 28.48 -9.46 -1.91
N PRO A 591 29.43 -8.74 -2.53
CA PRO A 591 29.85 -9.06 -3.90
C PRO A 591 30.54 -10.42 -4.00
N ILE A 592 31.24 -10.87 -2.96
CA ILE A 592 31.86 -12.20 -2.90
C ILE A 592 30.77 -13.29 -2.88
N ALA A 593 29.73 -13.10 -2.06
CA ALA A 593 28.56 -13.97 -2.05
C ALA A 593 27.88 -14.02 -3.42
N ASP A 594 27.70 -12.88 -4.09
CA ASP A 594 27.15 -12.83 -5.47
C ASP A 594 27.98 -13.66 -6.46
N THR A 595 29.32 -13.66 -6.33
CA THR A 595 30.19 -14.50 -7.16
C THR A 595 30.00 -15.99 -6.85
N LEU A 596 29.87 -16.37 -5.57
CA LEU A 596 29.60 -17.76 -5.19
C LEU A 596 28.25 -18.27 -5.75
N VAL A 597 27.22 -17.40 -5.79
CA VAL A 597 25.96 -17.72 -6.48
C VAL A 597 26.21 -18.01 -7.96
N LYS A 598 26.98 -17.18 -8.66
CA LYS A 598 27.35 -17.41 -10.08
C LYS A 598 28.15 -18.69 -10.28
N GLN A 599 28.94 -19.09 -9.28
CA GLN A 599 29.70 -20.36 -9.27
C GLN A 599 28.85 -21.57 -8.84
N GLN A 600 27.53 -21.41 -8.66
CA GLN A 600 26.60 -22.46 -8.20
C GLN A 600 26.93 -23.03 -6.81
N LYS A 601 27.64 -22.26 -5.98
CA LYS A 601 27.97 -22.61 -4.59
C LYS A 601 26.93 -22.01 -3.63
N ARG A 602 25.70 -22.52 -3.71
CA ARG A 602 24.53 -22.00 -2.99
C ARG A 602 24.78 -21.85 -1.48
N ASP A 603 25.24 -22.92 -0.83
CA ASP A 603 25.33 -22.96 0.63
C ASP A 603 26.41 -22.02 1.17
N GLU A 604 27.54 -21.88 0.47
CA GLU A 604 28.60 -20.93 0.79
C GLU A 604 28.11 -19.47 0.62
N ALA A 605 27.36 -19.18 -0.44
CA ALA A 605 26.79 -17.86 -0.68
C ALA A 605 25.77 -17.47 0.40
N VAL A 606 24.88 -18.40 0.77
CA VAL A 606 23.88 -18.21 1.83
C VAL A 606 24.58 -17.94 3.18
N ALA A 607 25.63 -18.69 3.50
CA ALA A 607 26.42 -18.47 4.72
C ALA A 607 27.04 -17.07 4.75
N LEU A 608 27.59 -16.58 3.62
CA LEU A 608 28.13 -15.22 3.53
C LEU A 608 27.05 -14.15 3.63
N TYR A 609 25.90 -14.29 2.96
CA TYR A 609 24.79 -13.33 3.11
C TYR A 609 24.31 -13.25 4.57
N ARG A 610 24.24 -14.38 5.28
CA ARG A 610 23.89 -14.41 6.70
C ARG A 610 24.94 -13.71 7.57
N THR A 611 26.22 -13.94 7.31
CA THR A 611 27.30 -13.24 8.04
C THR A 611 27.31 -11.74 7.75
N ALA A 612 27.07 -11.35 6.50
CA ALA A 612 26.97 -9.95 6.09
C ALA A 612 25.81 -9.23 6.81
N ALA A 613 24.63 -9.85 6.85
CA ALA A 613 23.43 -9.26 7.47
C ALA A 613 23.63 -8.89 8.95
N LYS A 614 24.51 -9.57 9.69
CA LYS A 614 24.80 -9.29 11.11
C LYS A 614 25.56 -7.97 11.34
N GLY A 615 26.24 -7.44 10.33
CA GLY A 615 27.03 -6.21 10.45
C GLY A 615 26.61 -5.11 9.49
N ILE A 616 25.74 -5.37 8.51
CA ILE A 616 25.21 -4.35 7.60
C ILE A 616 24.26 -3.43 8.37
N THR A 617 24.58 -2.14 8.36
CA THR A 617 23.70 -1.06 8.86
C THR A 617 22.95 -0.34 7.73
N ASP A 618 23.44 -0.43 6.48
CA ASP A 618 22.79 0.18 5.32
C ASP A 618 21.50 -0.57 4.93
N ARG A 619 20.38 0.16 4.92
CA ARG A 619 19.04 -0.37 4.64
C ARG A 619 18.89 -0.92 3.23
N ALA A 620 19.41 -0.21 2.24
CA ALA A 620 19.28 -0.59 0.84
C ALA A 620 20.08 -1.86 0.56
N LEU A 621 21.28 -1.95 1.15
CA LEU A 621 22.12 -3.13 1.07
C LEU A 621 21.48 -4.31 1.82
N LEU A 622 20.95 -4.12 3.03
CA LEU A 622 20.29 -5.19 3.78
C LEU A 622 19.07 -5.74 3.05
N ARG A 623 18.26 -4.86 2.43
CA ARG A 623 17.17 -5.26 1.53
C ARG A 623 17.67 -6.05 0.33
N GLN A 624 18.74 -5.60 -0.31
CA GLN A 624 19.32 -6.28 -1.45
C GLN A 624 19.84 -7.67 -1.07
N VAL A 625 20.48 -7.81 0.11
CA VAL A 625 20.91 -9.10 0.65
C VAL A 625 19.69 -10.00 0.91
N ALA A 626 18.60 -9.45 1.46
CA ALA A 626 17.37 -10.21 1.70
C ALA A 626 16.72 -10.72 0.42
N GLU A 627 16.59 -9.88 -0.60
CA GLU A 627 16.06 -10.26 -1.92
C GLU A 627 16.93 -11.36 -2.56
N LYS A 628 18.25 -11.21 -2.49
CA LYS A 628 19.20 -12.20 -3.01
C LYS A 628 19.11 -13.54 -2.27
N ALA A 629 18.98 -13.53 -0.94
CA ALA A 629 18.77 -14.74 -0.16
C ALA A 629 17.43 -15.42 -0.49
N ARG A 630 16.33 -14.65 -0.59
CA ARG A 630 15.01 -15.16 -1.00
C ARG A 630 15.04 -15.80 -2.38
N ALA A 631 15.76 -15.21 -3.34
CA ALA A 631 15.93 -15.77 -4.67
C ALA A 631 16.64 -17.14 -4.69
N LEU A 632 17.41 -17.47 -3.64
CA LEU A 632 18.04 -18.78 -3.45
C LEU A 632 17.15 -19.79 -2.72
N GLY A 633 15.87 -19.46 -2.52
CA GLY A 633 14.88 -20.30 -1.83
C GLY A 633 15.00 -20.24 -0.30
N GLU A 634 15.69 -19.24 0.25
CA GLU A 634 15.87 -19.10 1.69
C GLU A 634 14.93 -18.03 2.28
N THR A 635 14.14 -18.41 3.27
CA THR A 635 13.12 -17.54 3.91
C THR A 635 13.55 -17.13 5.33
N PHE A 636 14.80 -16.71 5.51
CA PHE A 636 15.31 -16.33 6.84
C PHE A 636 14.76 -14.98 7.29
N ASP A 637 14.49 -14.88 8.60
CA ASP A 637 14.27 -13.61 9.28
C ASP A 637 15.60 -12.86 9.44
N LEU A 638 16.03 -12.20 8.35
CA LEU A 638 17.26 -11.41 8.34
C LEU A 638 17.18 -10.18 9.24
N ALA A 639 15.98 -9.62 9.43
CA ALA A 639 15.76 -8.54 10.38
C ALA A 639 16.02 -9.02 11.82
N GLY A 640 15.50 -10.19 12.18
CA GLY A 640 15.78 -10.84 13.47
C GLY A 640 17.25 -11.22 13.66
N GLU A 641 17.95 -11.64 12.60
CA GLU A 641 19.41 -11.84 12.63
C GLU A 641 20.19 -10.52 12.85
N ALA A 642 19.65 -9.40 12.37
CA ALA A 642 20.15 -8.06 12.65
C ALA A 642 19.64 -7.50 14.00
N GLY A 643 18.88 -8.28 14.78
CA GLY A 643 18.44 -7.95 16.13
C GLY A 643 17.11 -7.20 16.20
N TYR A 644 16.40 -7.01 15.08
CA TYR A 644 15.09 -6.39 15.08
C TYR A 644 14.02 -7.32 15.66
N LEU A 645 13.05 -6.75 16.37
CA LEU A 645 11.82 -7.46 16.70
C LEU A 645 10.90 -7.49 15.49
N THR A 646 10.51 -8.68 15.07
CA THR A 646 9.74 -8.93 13.85
C THR A 646 8.33 -9.44 14.13
N HIS A 647 7.99 -9.75 15.37
CA HIS A 647 6.65 -10.21 15.75
C HIS A 647 5.99 -9.24 16.73
N TRP A 648 4.84 -8.69 16.33
CA TRP A 648 4.12 -7.66 17.07
C TRP A 648 2.64 -7.97 17.16
N PHE A 649 2.02 -7.63 18.30
CA PHE A 649 0.59 -7.46 18.43
C PHE A 649 0.29 -5.97 18.44
N VAL A 650 -0.53 -5.49 17.51
CA VAL A 650 -0.83 -4.06 17.34
C VAL A 650 -2.28 -3.74 17.68
N LEU A 651 -2.53 -2.53 18.17
CA LEU A 651 -3.85 -2.06 18.59
C LEU A 651 -4.04 -0.57 18.24
N GLY A 652 -5.18 -0.23 17.63
CA GLY A 652 -5.53 1.14 17.25
C GLY A 652 -6.47 1.19 16.04
N PRO A 653 -6.63 2.37 15.38
CA PRO A 653 -6.08 3.66 15.78
C PRO A 653 -6.99 4.32 16.82
N PHE A 654 -6.39 5.05 17.74
CA PHE A 654 -7.07 5.82 18.79
C PHE A 654 -7.05 7.29 18.42
N ALA A 655 -8.24 7.87 18.24
CA ALA A 655 -8.39 9.26 17.82
C ALA A 655 -7.84 10.23 18.87
N LYS A 656 -7.25 11.33 18.39
CA LYS A 656 -6.61 12.39 19.18
C LYS A 656 -5.40 11.86 19.93
N ARG A 657 -4.26 11.91 19.24
CA ARG A 657 -2.94 11.57 19.79
C ARG A 657 -2.70 12.23 21.16
N ALA A 658 -3.04 13.52 21.29
CA ALA A 658 -2.84 14.29 22.52
C ALA A 658 -3.63 13.77 23.73
N ASP A 659 -4.76 13.09 23.53
CA ASP A 659 -5.56 12.55 24.62
C ASP A 659 -4.98 11.22 25.13
N VAL A 660 -4.53 10.37 24.21
CA VAL A 660 -3.80 9.13 24.54
C VAL A 660 -2.45 9.44 25.18
N GLU A 661 -1.79 10.53 24.77
CA GLU A 661 -0.52 10.95 25.37
C GLU A 661 -0.65 11.36 26.84
N LYS A 662 -1.80 11.92 27.25
CA LYS A 662 -2.10 12.28 28.65
C LYS A 662 -2.40 11.07 29.51
N GLN A 663 -3.13 10.09 28.96
CA GLN A 663 -3.54 8.90 29.68
C GLN A 663 -3.62 7.71 28.72
N ASP A 664 -2.82 6.68 29.01
CA ASP A 664 -2.85 5.46 28.23
C ASP A 664 -4.21 4.76 28.28
N VAL A 665 -4.65 4.32 27.11
CA VAL A 665 -5.94 3.65 26.90
C VAL A 665 -5.91 2.22 27.43
N ILE A 666 -4.72 1.62 27.46
CA ILE A 666 -4.49 0.29 28.01
C ILE A 666 -3.68 0.39 29.31
N PRO A 667 -3.90 -0.53 30.27
CA PRO A 667 -3.08 -0.58 31.48
C PRO A 667 -1.62 -0.88 31.13
N VAL A 668 -0.74 0.06 31.45
CA VAL A 668 0.71 -0.16 31.40
C VAL A 668 1.10 -1.00 32.61
N GLY A 669 1.52 -2.25 32.41
CA GLY A 669 1.77 -3.20 33.49
C GLY A 669 2.59 -4.43 33.05
N GLU A 670 2.61 -5.48 33.88
CA GLU A 670 3.51 -6.63 33.68
C GLU A 670 3.21 -7.45 32.41
N ARG A 671 1.95 -7.62 32.00
CA ARG A 671 1.58 -8.37 30.79
C ARG A 671 0.24 -7.90 30.21
N VAL A 672 0.15 -7.82 28.88
CA VAL A 672 -1.08 -7.43 28.16
C VAL A 672 -1.77 -8.68 27.64
N ASP A 673 -3.07 -8.81 27.91
CA ASP A 673 -3.89 -9.85 27.30
C ASP A 673 -4.33 -9.42 25.89
N VAL A 674 -3.54 -9.82 24.90
CA VAL A 674 -3.79 -9.53 23.48
C VAL A 674 -4.99 -10.28 22.91
N THR A 675 -5.61 -11.19 23.68
CA THR A 675 -6.81 -11.93 23.24
C THR A 675 -8.09 -11.16 23.47
N ARG A 676 -8.09 -10.24 24.43
CA ARG A 676 -9.27 -9.48 24.82
C ARG A 676 -9.34 -8.18 24.03
N PRO A 677 -10.51 -7.86 23.46
CA PRO A 677 -10.71 -6.55 22.89
C PRO A 677 -10.71 -5.49 24.00
N VAL A 678 -10.15 -4.33 23.70
CA VAL A 678 -10.12 -3.18 24.58
C VAL A 678 -11.38 -2.35 24.34
N GLN A 679 -12.13 -2.10 25.42
CA GLN A 679 -13.35 -1.30 25.38
C GLN A 679 -13.05 0.18 25.59
N ILE A 680 -13.59 1.03 24.71
CA ILE A 680 -13.44 2.49 24.74
C ILE A 680 -14.80 3.14 24.47
N GLY A 681 -15.48 3.55 25.54
CA GLY A 681 -16.88 3.91 25.46
C GLY A 681 -17.71 2.75 24.92
N ASP A 682 -18.46 2.98 23.84
CA ASP A 682 -19.29 1.96 23.17
C ASP A 682 -18.54 1.18 22.08
N ARG A 683 -17.24 1.45 21.88
CA ARG A 683 -16.42 0.83 20.83
C ARG A 683 -15.50 -0.23 21.40
N SER A 684 -15.49 -1.40 20.76
CA SER A 684 -14.57 -2.50 21.05
C SER A 684 -13.47 -2.56 19.99
N VAL A 685 -12.20 -2.56 20.41
CA VAL A 685 -11.03 -2.62 19.49
C VAL A 685 -10.17 -3.84 19.84
N SER A 686 -9.92 -4.71 18.86
CA SER A 686 -9.16 -5.96 19.05
C SER A 686 -7.70 -5.81 18.60
N TRP A 687 -6.80 -6.53 19.28
CA TRP A 687 -5.41 -6.66 18.86
C TRP A 687 -5.30 -7.43 17.55
N LYS A 688 -4.35 -7.03 16.70
CA LYS A 688 -3.98 -7.71 15.46
C LYS A 688 -2.55 -8.18 15.55
N TYR A 689 -2.27 -9.42 15.12
CA TYR A 689 -0.91 -9.90 15.03
C TYR A 689 -0.28 -9.49 13.69
N VAL A 690 0.99 -9.09 13.73
CA VAL A 690 1.79 -8.69 12.57
C VAL A 690 3.15 -9.37 12.67
N ALA A 691 3.49 -10.13 11.62
CA ALA A 691 4.86 -10.57 11.36
C ALA A 691 5.48 -9.63 10.32
N VAL A 692 6.56 -8.95 10.69
CA VAL A 692 7.28 -7.99 9.85
C VAL A 692 8.18 -8.75 8.89
N ASP A 693 7.87 -8.68 7.59
CA ASP A 693 8.71 -9.22 6.51
C ASP A 693 9.67 -8.17 5.92
N ASP A 694 9.62 -6.92 6.42
CA ASP A 694 10.60 -5.91 6.05
C ASP A 694 11.96 -6.25 6.67
N PRO A 695 13.03 -6.41 5.88
CA PRO A 695 14.33 -6.86 6.36
C PRO A 695 15.04 -5.86 7.27
N THR A 696 14.44 -4.68 7.48
CA THR A 696 14.96 -3.62 8.35
C THR A 696 14.08 -3.42 9.59
N GLY A 697 13.20 -4.39 9.87
CA GLY A 697 12.36 -4.42 11.07
C GLY A 697 11.31 -3.32 11.13
N LEU A 698 10.99 -2.67 9.99
CA LEU A 698 9.98 -1.62 9.91
C LEU A 698 8.58 -2.21 10.08
N LEU A 699 7.93 -1.88 11.19
CA LEU A 699 6.50 -2.10 11.37
C LEU A 699 5.72 -0.89 10.82
N ASP A 700 5.01 -1.10 9.71
CA ASP A 700 4.07 -0.13 9.13
C ASP A 700 2.71 -0.23 9.83
N LEU A 701 2.42 0.74 10.69
CA LEU A 701 1.17 0.81 11.45
C LEU A 701 0.00 1.31 10.59
N GLU A 702 0.23 2.05 9.51
CA GLU A 702 -0.86 2.42 8.58
C GLU A 702 -1.45 1.17 7.92
N GLN A 703 -0.56 0.28 7.46
CA GLN A 703 -0.95 -0.98 6.84
C GLN A 703 -1.55 -1.95 7.88
N ALA A 704 -0.95 -2.04 9.06
CA ALA A 704 -1.37 -3.00 10.08
C ALA A 704 -2.69 -2.61 10.77
N ILE A 705 -2.90 -1.31 10.99
CA ILE A 705 -4.02 -0.77 11.74
C ILE A 705 -5.04 -0.14 10.78
N ALA A 706 -4.76 1.09 10.33
CA ALA A 706 -5.46 1.89 9.33
C ALA A 706 -4.82 3.28 9.24
N ARG A 707 -4.69 3.84 8.03
CA ARG A 707 -4.16 5.21 7.83
C ARG A 707 -5.15 6.27 8.35
N GLN A 708 -4.73 7.05 9.35
CA GLN A 708 -5.43 8.23 9.88
C GLN A 708 -4.41 9.23 10.43
N ASP A 709 -4.70 10.53 10.34
CA ASP A 709 -3.88 11.59 10.91
C ASP A 709 -4.35 11.90 12.35
N ASP A 710 -3.45 12.43 13.20
CA ASP A 710 -3.73 12.77 14.61
C ASP A 710 -4.31 11.60 15.44
N VAL A 711 -3.67 10.44 15.34
CA VAL A 711 -4.03 9.21 16.08
C VAL A 711 -2.86 8.66 16.88
N ALA A 712 -3.14 7.75 17.80
CA ALA A 712 -2.13 6.93 18.45
C ALA A 712 -2.49 5.45 18.34
N GLY A 713 -1.50 4.59 18.56
CA GLY A 713 -1.65 3.14 18.54
C GLY A 713 -0.57 2.48 19.37
N TYR A 714 -0.75 1.19 19.62
CA TYR A 714 0.17 0.41 20.43
C TYR A 714 0.73 -0.76 19.62
N ALA A 715 1.98 -1.11 19.90
CA ALA A 715 2.63 -2.33 19.45
C ALA A 715 3.21 -3.05 20.66
N TYR A 716 2.84 -4.32 20.84
CA TYR A 716 3.19 -5.15 21.98
C TYR A 716 3.96 -6.38 21.54
N ALA A 717 5.01 -6.72 22.29
CA ALA A 717 5.79 -7.94 22.09
C ALA A 717 6.15 -8.58 23.44
N GLU A 718 6.27 -9.90 23.46
CA GLU A 718 6.89 -10.62 24.56
C GLU A 718 8.15 -11.30 24.05
N VAL A 719 9.26 -11.16 24.77
CA VAL A 719 10.56 -11.72 24.41
C VAL A 719 11.13 -12.56 25.54
N ARG A 720 11.76 -13.70 25.23
CA ARG A 720 12.38 -14.58 26.22
C ARG A 720 13.88 -14.35 26.28
N CYS A 721 14.40 -14.24 27.51
CA CYS A 721 15.83 -14.10 27.78
C CYS A 721 16.26 -15.24 28.73
N ASP A 722 17.34 -15.95 28.40
CA ASP A 722 17.75 -17.15 29.14
C ASP A 722 18.36 -16.83 30.51
N ALA A 723 19.02 -15.68 30.61
CA ALA A 723 19.60 -15.14 31.85
C ALA A 723 19.48 -13.62 31.86
N PRO A 724 19.55 -12.95 33.04
CA PRO A 724 19.51 -11.50 33.09
C PRO A 724 20.65 -10.89 32.27
N ARG A 725 20.34 -9.90 31.43
CA ARG A 725 21.31 -9.30 30.49
C ARG A 725 21.01 -7.82 30.29
N GLU A 726 22.08 -7.02 30.28
CA GLU A 726 22.01 -5.63 29.86
C GLU A 726 22.13 -5.56 28.33
N VAL A 727 21.22 -4.83 27.69
CA VAL A 727 21.20 -4.63 26.24
C VAL A 727 20.88 -3.18 25.90
N VAL A 728 21.16 -2.78 24.67
CA VAL A 728 20.75 -1.49 24.11
C VAL A 728 19.59 -1.73 23.14
N PHE A 729 18.49 -1.03 23.39
CA PHE A 729 17.35 -0.96 22.49
C PHE A 729 17.51 0.27 21.60
N TYR A 730 17.52 0.07 20.29
CA TYR A 730 17.52 1.14 19.29
C TYR A 730 16.14 1.27 18.67
N PHE A 731 15.60 2.49 18.66
CA PHE A 731 14.23 2.82 18.26
C PHE A 731 14.24 3.67 16.99
N GLY A 732 13.37 3.34 16.02
CA GLY A 732 12.99 4.23 14.94
C GLY A 732 11.49 4.55 15.00
N SER A 733 11.08 5.81 14.79
CA SER A 733 9.66 6.17 14.69
C SER A 733 9.44 7.39 13.80
N ASP A 734 8.29 7.46 13.10
CA ASP A 734 7.91 8.66 12.34
C ASP A 734 7.59 9.82 13.29
N ASP A 735 6.69 9.65 14.26
CA ASP A 735 6.37 10.69 15.22
C ASP A 735 6.66 10.24 16.67
N SER A 736 5.77 10.53 17.62
CA SER A 736 6.01 10.20 19.03
C SER A 736 6.09 8.70 19.25
N ALA A 737 7.01 8.30 20.13
CA ALA A 737 7.16 6.92 20.56
C ALA A 737 7.49 6.86 22.04
N VAL A 738 6.78 6.01 22.77
CA VAL A 738 7.04 5.73 24.20
C VAL A 738 7.15 4.23 24.37
N CYS A 739 8.19 3.76 25.07
CA CYS A 739 8.44 2.35 25.30
C CYS A 739 8.44 2.01 26.78
N TRP A 740 7.75 0.93 27.13
CA TRP A 740 7.81 0.30 28.44
C TRP A 740 8.32 -1.13 28.32
N VAL A 741 9.23 -1.51 29.22
CA VAL A 741 9.73 -2.88 29.35
C VAL A 741 9.40 -3.37 30.75
N ASN A 742 8.67 -4.48 30.86
CA ASN A 742 8.15 -5.02 32.13
C ASN A 742 7.40 -3.96 32.96
N GLY A 743 6.63 -3.08 32.30
CA GLY A 743 5.90 -1.98 32.93
C GLY A 743 6.73 -0.74 33.26
N GLN A 744 8.06 -0.79 33.16
CA GLN A 744 8.93 0.36 33.39
C GLN A 744 9.15 1.15 32.09
N LYS A 745 8.90 2.47 32.10
CA LYS A 745 9.17 3.34 30.94
C LYS A 745 10.69 3.44 30.72
N VAL A 746 11.17 3.06 29.54
CA VAL A 746 12.60 3.06 29.18
C VAL A 746 12.94 4.06 28.08
N TYR A 747 11.96 4.49 27.28
CA TYR A 747 12.16 5.45 26.20
C TYR A 747 10.94 6.34 26.02
N GLU A 748 11.16 7.62 25.68
CA GLU A 748 10.11 8.60 25.40
C GLU A 748 10.61 9.66 24.42
N PHE A 749 9.86 9.83 23.33
CA PHE A 749 9.96 10.96 22.42
C PHE A 749 8.54 11.46 22.14
N LEU A 750 8.27 12.72 22.45
CA LEU A 750 6.99 13.40 22.23
C LEU A 750 7.23 14.56 21.25
N GLY A 751 6.98 14.33 19.97
CA GLY A 751 7.17 15.32 18.92
C GLY A 751 6.84 14.74 17.55
N ASP A 752 6.97 15.57 16.52
CA ASP A 752 6.84 15.14 15.12
C ASP A 752 8.22 14.98 14.52
N ARG A 753 8.47 13.88 13.79
CA ARG A 753 9.73 13.68 13.07
C ARG A 753 9.45 12.92 11.77
N ALA A 754 10.51 12.59 11.04
CA ALA A 754 10.42 11.61 9.98
C ALA A 754 11.06 10.33 10.48
N TYR A 755 10.55 9.19 10.04
CA TYR A 755 11.08 7.89 10.40
C TYR A 755 12.54 7.79 9.93
N ALA A 756 13.41 7.43 10.85
CA ALA A 756 14.70 6.83 10.54
C ALA A 756 14.98 5.71 11.57
N PRO A 757 15.74 4.68 11.19
CA PRO A 757 16.13 3.62 12.11
C PRO A 757 17.07 4.16 13.19
N ASP A 758 17.05 3.52 14.36
CA ASP A 758 18.00 3.76 15.46
C ASP A 758 18.16 5.23 15.90
N GLN A 759 17.13 6.07 15.69
CA GLN A 759 17.11 7.48 16.07
C GLN A 759 17.07 7.72 17.58
N GLY A 760 16.58 6.72 18.32
CA GLY A 760 16.58 6.70 19.77
C GLY A 760 17.32 5.48 20.27
N GLU A 761 17.90 5.59 21.46
CA GLU A 761 18.47 4.44 22.17
C GLU A 761 18.08 4.47 23.64
N ALA A 762 18.00 3.28 24.25
CA ALA A 762 17.87 3.13 25.69
C ALA A 762 18.61 1.87 26.16
N THR A 763 19.34 1.98 27.26
CA THR A 763 19.90 0.80 27.96
C THR A 763 18.80 0.14 28.77
N VAL A 764 18.60 -1.16 28.56
CA VAL A 764 17.51 -1.95 29.15
C VAL A 764 18.09 -3.17 29.85
N GLN A 765 17.58 -3.46 31.04
CA GLN A 765 17.90 -4.68 31.78
C GLN A 765 16.79 -5.71 31.56
N LEU A 766 17.10 -6.79 30.84
CA LEU A 766 16.18 -7.91 30.66
C LEU A 766 16.30 -8.87 31.84
N LYS A 767 15.16 -9.33 32.37
CA LYS A 767 15.12 -10.40 33.38
C LYS A 767 15.20 -11.77 32.72
N ALA A 768 15.65 -12.78 33.47
CA ALA A 768 15.51 -14.17 33.02
C ALA A 768 14.02 -14.53 32.83
N GLY A 769 13.71 -15.28 31.78
CA GLY A 769 12.35 -15.63 31.39
C GLY A 769 11.70 -14.60 30.45
N THR A 770 10.38 -14.45 30.55
CA THR A 770 9.60 -13.58 29.68
C THR A 770 9.72 -12.11 30.09
N ASN A 771 10.01 -11.27 29.12
CA ASN A 771 10.03 -9.82 29.23
C ASN A 771 8.94 -9.25 28.33
N THR A 772 8.18 -8.27 28.82
CA THR A 772 7.11 -7.63 28.05
C THR A 772 7.56 -6.27 27.53
N ILE A 773 7.23 -5.97 26.29
CA ILE A 773 7.60 -4.73 25.60
C ILE A 773 6.31 -4.12 25.07
N LEU A 774 6.01 -2.90 25.49
CA LEU A 774 4.88 -2.13 25.00
C LEU A 774 5.40 -0.83 24.40
N LEU A 775 5.05 -0.58 23.14
CA LEU A 775 5.28 0.67 22.44
C LEU A 775 3.96 1.38 22.24
N ARG A 776 3.92 2.68 22.53
CA ARG A 776 2.89 3.60 22.07
C ARG A 776 3.49 4.48 21.00
N VAL A 777 2.82 4.58 19.86
CA VAL A 777 3.28 5.34 18.70
C VAL A 777 2.20 6.34 18.30
N GLY A 778 2.52 7.62 18.36
CA GLY A 778 1.66 8.68 17.82
C GLY A 778 1.84 8.83 16.32
N GLN A 779 0.82 9.37 15.67
CA GLN A 779 0.82 9.79 14.29
C GLN A 779 0.37 11.25 14.23
N GLY A 780 1.21 12.10 13.65
CA GLY A 780 0.93 13.47 13.28
C GLY A 780 0.44 13.51 11.84
N SER A 781 1.34 13.79 10.90
CA SER A 781 1.03 13.88 9.46
C SER A 781 2.19 13.35 8.61
N ALA A 782 2.14 12.09 8.16
CA ALA A 782 2.88 11.56 7.01
C ALA A 782 2.80 10.03 6.95
N GLN A 783 3.80 9.33 7.49
CA GLN A 783 3.91 7.87 7.60
C GLN A 783 3.61 7.47 9.04
N TRP A 784 3.16 6.24 9.30
CA TRP A 784 3.00 5.77 10.67
C TRP A 784 3.77 4.49 10.83
N SER A 785 4.98 4.59 11.38
CA SER A 785 5.90 3.47 11.42
C SER A 785 6.78 3.48 12.66
N VAL A 786 7.18 2.29 13.08
CA VAL A 786 8.08 2.07 14.21
C VAL A 786 9.01 0.88 13.95
N SER A 787 10.19 0.87 14.55
CA SER A 787 11.08 -0.28 14.60
C SER A 787 11.80 -0.35 15.94
N LEU A 788 12.16 -1.56 16.37
CA LEU A 788 12.93 -1.80 17.58
C LEU A 788 14.00 -2.85 17.32
N ARG A 789 15.26 -2.47 17.50
CA ARG A 789 16.43 -3.35 17.38
C ARG A 789 17.10 -3.54 18.73
N VAL A 790 17.47 -4.77 19.04
CA VAL A 790 18.17 -5.14 20.27
C VAL A 790 19.60 -5.52 19.95
N ALA A 791 20.55 -4.91 20.64
CA ALA A 791 21.96 -5.19 20.47
C ALA A 791 22.74 -5.04 21.78
N GLU A 792 23.96 -5.55 21.80
CA GLU A 792 24.96 -5.28 22.82
C GLU A 792 25.40 -3.82 22.79
N LYS A 793 26.12 -3.39 23.83
CA LYS A 793 26.70 -2.05 23.91
C LYS A 793 27.67 -1.72 22.76
N ASP A 794 28.31 -2.74 22.17
CA ASP A 794 29.20 -2.61 21.02
C ASP A 794 28.48 -2.70 19.66
N GLY A 795 27.14 -2.65 19.66
CA GLY A 795 26.29 -2.71 18.48
C GLY A 795 26.02 -4.12 17.95
N THR A 796 26.56 -5.18 18.57
CA THR A 796 26.32 -6.56 18.14
C THR A 796 24.85 -6.96 18.28
N PRO A 797 24.16 -7.42 17.21
CA PRO A 797 22.77 -7.85 17.30
C PRO A 797 22.51 -8.93 18.36
N VAL A 798 21.42 -8.78 19.10
CA VAL A 798 20.94 -9.78 20.07
C VAL A 798 19.59 -10.31 19.59
N ARG A 799 19.56 -11.60 19.22
CA ARG A 799 18.32 -12.27 18.81
C ARG A 799 17.60 -12.81 20.04
N LEU A 800 16.36 -12.37 20.25
CA LEU A 800 15.49 -12.85 21.32
C LEU A 800 14.34 -13.68 20.75
N ALA A 801 13.96 -14.77 21.43
CA ALA A 801 12.79 -15.54 21.04
C ALA A 801 11.52 -14.76 21.37
N GLN A 802 10.65 -14.51 20.37
CA GLN A 802 9.42 -13.74 20.53
C GLN A 802 8.18 -14.62 20.62
N ARG A 803 7.17 -14.16 21.37
CA ARG A 803 5.81 -14.70 21.30
C ARG A 803 5.19 -14.41 19.93
N THR A 804 4.48 -15.38 19.39
CA THR A 804 3.82 -15.33 18.08
C THR A 804 2.32 -15.62 18.19
N ASN A 805 1.59 -15.43 17.09
CA ASN A 805 0.21 -15.90 16.97
C ASN A 805 0.07 -17.42 17.09
N LEU A 806 1.14 -18.18 16.84
CA LEU A 806 1.15 -19.64 16.97
C LEU A 806 1.01 -20.07 18.42
N ASP A 807 1.67 -19.35 19.34
CA ASP A 807 1.56 -19.58 20.78
C ASP A 807 0.13 -19.31 21.27
N GLU A 808 -0.52 -18.29 20.71
CA GLU A 808 -1.93 -17.96 20.97
C GLU A 808 -2.90 -19.02 20.44
N ALA A 809 -2.70 -19.48 19.20
CA ALA A 809 -3.49 -20.55 18.63
C ALA A 809 -3.39 -21.82 19.49
N ALA A 810 -2.16 -22.22 19.86
CA ALA A 810 -1.90 -23.38 20.72
C ALA A 810 -2.56 -23.25 22.10
N ALA A 811 -2.51 -22.06 22.72
CA ALA A 811 -3.14 -21.80 24.01
C ALA A 811 -4.67 -21.92 23.97
N ARG A 812 -5.28 -21.72 22.79
CA ARG A 812 -6.73 -21.83 22.57
C ARG A 812 -7.16 -23.19 22.03
N GLY A 813 -6.26 -24.17 21.99
CA GLY A 813 -6.54 -25.50 21.44
C GLY A 813 -6.55 -25.59 19.92
N CYS A 814 -6.23 -24.51 19.21
CA CYS A 814 -6.08 -24.52 17.77
C CYS A 814 -4.72 -25.09 17.40
N LEU A 815 -4.67 -26.03 16.45
CA LEU A 815 -3.42 -26.58 15.94
C LEU A 815 -2.64 -25.51 15.14
N PRO A 816 -1.52 -24.99 15.67
CA PRO A 816 -0.84 -23.83 15.07
C PRO A 816 0.06 -24.19 13.89
N THR A 817 0.47 -25.46 13.77
CA THR A 817 1.37 -25.92 12.71
C THR A 817 0.94 -27.28 12.18
N TRP A 818 1.24 -27.51 10.91
CA TRP A 818 0.79 -28.68 10.16
C TRP A 818 1.89 -29.15 9.21
N TRP A 819 1.85 -30.42 8.83
CA TRP A 819 2.48 -30.87 7.59
C TRP A 819 1.47 -30.79 6.47
N VAL A 820 1.79 -30.16 5.35
CA VAL A 820 0.90 -30.07 4.18
C VAL A 820 1.53 -30.71 2.95
N LEU A 821 0.70 -31.33 2.13
CA LEU A 821 1.06 -31.94 0.86
C LEU A 821 0.12 -31.41 -0.21
N GLY A 822 0.68 -30.91 -1.32
CA GLY A 822 -0.06 -30.32 -2.43
C GLY A 822 0.79 -29.38 -3.29
N PRO A 823 0.19 -28.67 -4.27
CA PRO A 823 -1.23 -28.74 -4.59
C PRO A 823 -1.50 -29.94 -5.50
N PHE A 824 -2.60 -30.65 -5.25
CA PHE A 824 -3.11 -31.67 -6.13
C PHE A 824 -3.98 -30.99 -7.21
N PRO A 825 -3.73 -31.20 -8.50
CA PRO A 825 -4.53 -30.57 -9.56
C PRO A 825 -5.91 -31.21 -9.65
N GLY A 826 -6.95 -30.38 -9.88
CA GLY A 826 -8.32 -30.84 -10.12
C GLY A 826 -9.02 -31.27 -8.84
N GLN A 827 -9.68 -30.33 -8.17
CA GLN A 827 -10.34 -30.57 -6.87
C GLN A 827 -11.38 -31.70 -6.95
N GLU A 828 -12.10 -31.80 -8.08
CA GLU A 828 -13.12 -32.84 -8.29
C GLU A 828 -12.51 -34.25 -8.37
N SER A 829 -11.28 -34.36 -8.88
CA SER A 829 -10.54 -35.63 -8.85
C SER A 829 -10.16 -36.04 -7.43
N LEU A 830 -9.73 -35.08 -6.61
CA LEU A 830 -9.33 -35.33 -5.22
C LEU A 830 -10.54 -35.55 -4.29
N LYS A 831 -11.67 -34.92 -4.64
CA LYS A 831 -12.98 -35.15 -4.03
C LYS A 831 -13.45 -36.58 -4.26
N ALA A 832 -13.36 -37.06 -5.51
CA ALA A 832 -13.84 -38.39 -5.90
C ALA A 832 -12.97 -39.54 -5.36
N ARG A 833 -11.67 -39.32 -5.11
CA ARG A 833 -10.77 -40.38 -4.66
C ARG A 833 -9.59 -39.86 -3.83
N ASP A 834 -9.25 -40.57 -2.77
CA ASP A 834 -8.07 -40.26 -1.97
C ASP A 834 -6.78 -40.61 -2.71
N ALA A 835 -5.83 -39.66 -2.71
CA ALA A 835 -4.54 -39.81 -3.37
C ALA A 835 -3.45 -40.38 -2.45
N ILE A 836 -3.69 -40.41 -1.14
CA ILE A 836 -2.81 -41.01 -0.13
C ILE A 836 -3.57 -42.03 0.72
N VAL A 837 -2.83 -42.94 1.35
CA VAL A 837 -3.39 -43.90 2.30
C VAL A 837 -3.44 -43.23 3.68
N VAL A 838 -4.66 -42.98 4.18
CA VAL A 838 -4.91 -42.23 5.43
C VAL A 838 -4.15 -42.81 6.63
N ASP A 839 -4.04 -44.13 6.73
CA ASP A 839 -3.44 -44.83 7.87
C ASP A 839 -1.92 -45.05 7.79
N ALA A 840 -1.29 -44.66 6.68
CA ALA A 840 0.11 -44.98 6.38
C ALA A 840 0.87 -43.76 5.82
N ILE A 841 0.82 -42.65 6.54
CA ILE A 841 1.49 -41.40 6.16
C ILE A 841 2.98 -41.47 6.50
N ASP A 842 3.83 -41.30 5.48
CA ASP A 842 5.28 -41.10 5.60
C ASP A 842 5.63 -39.66 5.18
N LEU A 843 6.09 -38.87 6.15
CA LEU A 843 6.45 -37.46 5.94
C LEU A 843 7.73 -37.28 5.12
N GLN A 844 8.55 -38.33 4.96
CA GLN A 844 9.77 -38.31 4.14
C GLN A 844 9.55 -38.80 2.71
N ALA A 845 8.41 -39.43 2.44
CA ALA A 845 8.11 -39.98 1.13
C ALA A 845 7.79 -38.89 0.10
N GLU A 846 8.24 -39.12 -1.13
CA GLU A 846 7.82 -38.35 -2.30
C GLU A 846 6.53 -38.91 -2.88
N VAL A 847 5.58 -38.03 -3.20
CA VAL A 847 4.29 -38.42 -3.79
C VAL A 847 4.25 -37.97 -5.25
N ALA A 848 4.26 -38.91 -6.18
CA ALA A 848 4.21 -38.66 -7.61
C ALA A 848 2.77 -38.48 -8.11
N ILE A 849 2.51 -37.39 -8.84
CA ILE A 849 1.20 -37.04 -9.41
C ILE A 849 1.39 -36.49 -10.81
N GLY A 850 1.01 -37.28 -11.82
CA GLY A 850 1.29 -36.95 -13.21
C GLY A 850 2.80 -36.77 -13.44
N ASN A 851 3.22 -35.59 -13.91
CA ASN A 851 4.62 -35.23 -14.12
C ASN A 851 5.25 -34.45 -12.94
N GLN A 852 4.55 -34.33 -11.81
CA GLN A 852 5.02 -33.61 -10.63
C GLN A 852 5.34 -34.57 -9.49
N THR A 853 6.37 -34.23 -8.72
CA THR A 853 6.73 -34.91 -7.48
C THR A 853 6.49 -33.93 -6.34
N LEU A 854 5.60 -34.29 -5.41
CA LEU A 854 5.26 -33.48 -4.24
C LEU A 854 5.94 -34.03 -3.00
N ARG A 855 6.26 -33.13 -2.06
CA ARG A 855 6.83 -33.46 -0.75
C ARG A 855 6.02 -32.76 0.35
N TRP A 856 5.96 -33.40 1.51
CA TRP A 856 5.40 -32.78 2.70
C TRP A 856 6.24 -31.56 3.11
N ARG A 857 5.57 -30.50 3.55
CA ARG A 857 6.20 -29.27 4.02
C ARG A 857 5.48 -28.72 5.22
N ALA A 858 6.21 -28.03 6.08
CA ALA A 858 5.62 -27.40 7.25
C ALA A 858 4.77 -26.18 6.83
N ALA A 859 3.54 -26.13 7.31
CA ALA A 859 2.64 -24.99 7.24
C ALA A 859 2.38 -24.46 8.65
N ARG A 860 2.03 -23.17 8.73
CA ARG A 860 1.82 -22.47 10.00
C ARG A 860 0.55 -21.63 9.93
N ALA A 861 -0.12 -21.49 11.06
CA ALA A 861 -1.28 -20.63 11.16
C ALA A 861 -0.88 -19.16 11.00
N VAL A 862 -1.70 -18.40 10.27
CA VAL A 862 -1.52 -16.97 10.01
C VAL A 862 -2.27 -16.10 11.02
N ASN A 863 -3.09 -16.68 11.90
CA ASN A 863 -3.77 -15.97 12.98
C ASN A 863 -3.93 -16.83 14.26
N SER A 864 -4.41 -16.22 15.35
CA SER A 864 -4.65 -16.88 16.64
C SER A 864 -5.85 -17.82 16.67
N GLN A 865 -6.64 -17.87 15.58
CA GLN A 865 -7.72 -18.85 15.42
C GLN A 865 -7.23 -20.14 14.75
N GLY A 866 -5.94 -20.27 14.48
CA GLY A 866 -5.36 -21.46 13.86
C GLY A 866 -5.60 -21.56 12.35
N MET A 867 -5.99 -20.47 11.68
CA MET A 867 -6.18 -20.46 10.23
C MET A 867 -4.84 -20.65 9.53
N VAL A 868 -4.72 -21.68 8.70
CA VAL A 868 -3.59 -21.91 7.81
C VAL A 868 -3.99 -21.49 6.40
N ASP A 869 -3.21 -20.59 5.80
CA ASP A 869 -3.35 -20.21 4.39
C ASP A 869 -2.60 -21.23 3.51
N LEU A 870 -3.36 -22.01 2.75
CA LEU A 870 -2.85 -23.06 1.88
C LEU A 870 -2.33 -22.52 0.55
N GLU A 871 -2.78 -21.35 0.07
CA GLU A 871 -2.17 -20.72 -1.10
C GLU A 871 -0.71 -20.33 -0.80
N GLN A 872 -0.47 -19.73 0.37
CA GLN A 872 0.86 -19.36 0.83
C GLN A 872 1.70 -20.60 1.16
N SER A 873 1.10 -21.60 1.82
CA SER A 873 1.85 -22.77 2.29
C SER A 873 2.21 -23.73 1.15
N VAL A 874 1.41 -23.78 0.09
CA VAL A 874 1.50 -24.82 -0.92
C VAL A 874 1.82 -24.24 -2.30
N ALA A 875 0.91 -23.50 -2.90
CA ALA A 875 1.11 -22.68 -4.09
C ALA A 875 -0.21 -21.98 -4.48
N PRO A 876 -0.18 -20.79 -5.12
CA PRO A 876 -1.37 -20.02 -5.49
C PRO A 876 -2.11 -20.56 -6.74
N GLY A 877 -3.44 -20.38 -6.77
CA GLY A 877 -4.32 -20.56 -7.95
C GLY A 877 -5.55 -21.45 -7.73
N GLY A 878 -6.52 -21.40 -8.65
CA GLY A 878 -7.81 -22.13 -8.54
C GLY A 878 -7.76 -23.60 -9.00
N ASP A 879 -8.82 -24.35 -8.67
CA ASP A 879 -9.07 -25.78 -8.97
C ASP A 879 -7.98 -26.76 -8.49
N ARG A 880 -7.90 -26.96 -7.17
CA ARG A 880 -6.89 -27.82 -6.54
C ARG A 880 -7.35 -28.38 -5.20
N GLY A 881 -6.53 -29.26 -4.62
CA GLY A 881 -6.69 -29.68 -3.22
C GLY A 881 -5.36 -29.96 -2.53
N ALA A 882 -5.40 -30.17 -1.23
CA ALA A 882 -4.23 -30.46 -0.40
C ALA A 882 -4.61 -31.38 0.76
N TYR A 883 -3.62 -32.11 1.26
CA TYR A 883 -3.71 -32.79 2.54
C TYR A 883 -2.96 -32.01 3.61
N ALA A 884 -3.47 -32.05 4.83
CA ALA A 884 -2.78 -31.52 5.99
C ALA A 884 -2.81 -32.52 7.14
N TYR A 885 -1.68 -32.74 7.77
CA TYR A 885 -1.45 -33.78 8.75
C TYR A 885 -0.86 -33.21 10.05
N ALA A 886 -1.39 -33.70 11.18
CA ALA A 886 -0.88 -33.42 12.50
C ALA A 886 -0.98 -34.66 13.42
N GLU A 887 -0.16 -34.69 14.46
CA GLU A 887 -0.11 -35.73 15.48
C GLU A 887 -0.37 -35.13 16.86
N ILE A 888 -1.21 -35.78 17.66
CA ILE A 888 -1.52 -35.38 19.03
C ILE A 888 -1.31 -36.55 19.99
N THR A 889 -0.52 -36.34 21.02
CA THR A 889 -0.38 -37.28 22.14
C THR A 889 -1.40 -36.95 23.22
N SER A 890 -2.26 -37.91 23.56
CA SER A 890 -3.22 -37.84 24.67
C SER A 890 -2.72 -38.73 25.82
N ASP A 891 -2.86 -38.28 27.06
CA ASP A 891 -2.47 -39.03 28.26
C ASP A 891 -3.41 -40.21 28.57
N ARG A 892 -4.66 -40.11 28.12
CA ARG A 892 -5.72 -41.11 28.29
C ARG A 892 -6.62 -41.21 27.06
N GLU A 893 -7.43 -42.26 27.02
CA GLU A 893 -8.54 -42.30 26.08
C GLU A 893 -9.63 -41.32 26.52
N GLN A 894 -10.05 -40.42 25.62
CA GLN A 894 -11.08 -39.42 25.93
C GLN A 894 -11.84 -38.96 24.68
N GLU A 895 -13.10 -38.62 24.87
CA GLU A 895 -13.91 -37.98 23.84
C GLU A 895 -13.57 -36.50 23.73
N VAL A 896 -13.46 -36.05 22.49
CA VAL A 896 -13.15 -34.66 22.14
C VAL A 896 -14.12 -34.15 21.09
N LEU A 897 -14.30 -32.84 21.05
CA LEU A 897 -15.01 -32.15 19.98
C LEU A 897 -14.01 -31.32 19.18
N LEU A 898 -13.94 -31.56 17.88
CA LEU A 898 -13.08 -30.86 16.94
C LEU A 898 -13.87 -29.72 16.30
N GLY A 899 -13.44 -28.48 16.51
CA GLY A 899 -13.89 -27.32 15.75
C GLY A 899 -13.10 -27.23 14.46
N ILE A 900 -13.72 -27.49 13.32
CA ILE A 900 -13.08 -27.57 12.01
C ILE A 900 -13.47 -26.32 11.21
N GLY A 901 -12.48 -25.65 10.62
CA GLY A 901 -12.67 -24.56 9.68
C GLY A 901 -12.05 -24.90 8.33
N SER A 902 -12.72 -24.52 7.25
CA SER A 902 -12.23 -24.63 5.88
C SER A 902 -12.85 -23.55 5.00
N ASP A 903 -12.11 -23.08 4.00
CA ASP A 903 -12.71 -22.30 2.92
C ASP A 903 -13.69 -23.20 2.17
N ASP A 904 -13.23 -24.02 1.23
CA ASP A 904 -14.16 -24.91 0.52
C ASP A 904 -14.30 -26.29 1.20
N GLY A 905 -14.34 -27.34 0.38
CA GLY A 905 -14.61 -28.69 0.84
C GLY A 905 -13.56 -29.23 1.80
N VAL A 906 -13.99 -29.86 2.89
CA VAL A 906 -13.09 -30.50 3.86
C VAL A 906 -13.55 -31.91 4.20
N VAL A 907 -12.58 -32.79 4.41
CA VAL A 907 -12.78 -34.10 5.03
C VAL A 907 -11.77 -34.25 6.16
N CYS A 908 -12.22 -34.72 7.32
CA CYS A 908 -11.39 -34.91 8.49
C CYS A 908 -11.38 -36.38 8.93
N TRP A 909 -10.18 -36.91 9.17
CA TRP A 909 -9.97 -38.21 9.77
C TRP A 909 -9.20 -38.07 11.09
N VAL A 910 -9.62 -38.84 12.08
CA VAL A 910 -8.91 -39.01 13.35
C VAL A 910 -8.60 -40.50 13.52
N ASN A 911 -7.32 -40.85 13.67
CA ASN A 911 -6.88 -42.25 13.77
C ASN A 911 -7.39 -43.16 12.64
N GLY A 912 -7.44 -42.63 11.42
CA GLY A 912 -7.96 -43.37 10.25
C GLY A 912 -9.46 -43.33 10.06
N GLN A 913 -10.22 -42.97 11.10
CA GLN A 913 -11.68 -42.91 11.03
C GLN A 913 -12.12 -41.56 10.50
N LYS A 914 -12.94 -41.55 9.43
CA LYS A 914 -13.57 -40.32 8.92
C LYS A 914 -14.59 -39.81 9.95
N VAL A 915 -14.32 -38.65 10.54
CA VAL A 915 -15.18 -38.04 11.57
C VAL A 915 -16.00 -36.88 11.03
N HIS A 916 -15.60 -36.28 9.90
CA HIS A 916 -16.30 -35.17 9.27
C HIS A 916 -16.11 -35.13 7.76
N GLU A 917 -17.12 -34.67 7.03
CA GLU A 917 -17.08 -34.42 5.59
C GLU A 917 -18.08 -33.33 5.22
N ASN A 918 -17.60 -32.30 4.52
CA ASN A 918 -18.45 -31.23 4.01
C ASN A 918 -17.83 -30.58 2.76
N PHE A 919 -18.43 -30.80 1.59
CA PHE A 919 -17.94 -30.34 0.29
C PHE A 919 -18.56 -29.02 -0.20
N ALA A 920 -19.22 -28.25 0.66
CA ALA A 920 -19.78 -26.96 0.28
C ALA A 920 -18.67 -25.95 -0.06
N ALA A 921 -18.87 -25.16 -1.13
CA ALA A 921 -18.05 -23.98 -1.41
C ALA A 921 -18.45 -22.87 -0.43
N ARG A 922 -17.50 -22.37 0.36
CA ARG A 922 -17.77 -21.45 1.48
C ARG A 922 -16.50 -20.67 1.85
N PRO A 923 -16.60 -19.55 2.58
CA PRO A 923 -15.42 -18.90 3.11
C PRO A 923 -14.95 -19.59 4.41
N PHE A 924 -13.66 -19.47 4.70
CA PHE A 924 -13.11 -19.98 5.96
C PHE A 924 -13.72 -19.26 7.16
N LEU A 925 -14.24 -20.05 8.11
CA LEU A 925 -14.58 -19.59 9.44
C LEU A 925 -14.00 -20.56 10.47
N ALA A 926 -13.41 -20.03 11.54
CA ALA A 926 -12.95 -20.86 12.65
C ALA A 926 -14.14 -21.55 13.30
N ASP A 927 -13.98 -22.83 13.63
CA ASP A 927 -15.00 -23.63 14.32
C ASP A 927 -16.37 -23.67 13.58
N GLN A 928 -16.35 -23.59 12.23
CA GLN A 928 -17.58 -23.56 11.42
C GLN A 928 -18.31 -24.91 11.38
N ASP A 929 -17.54 -25.98 11.45
CA ASP A 929 -18.00 -27.36 11.50
C ASP A 929 -17.56 -27.97 12.84
N TRP A 930 -18.34 -28.89 13.40
CA TRP A 930 -18.01 -29.57 14.65
C TRP A 930 -18.16 -31.08 14.51
N ALA A 931 -17.14 -31.82 14.91
CA ALA A 931 -17.14 -33.27 14.84
C ALA A 931 -16.69 -33.90 16.15
N LYS A 932 -17.40 -34.93 16.60
CA LYS A 932 -17.02 -35.73 17.76
C LYS A 932 -15.97 -36.76 17.35
N ALA A 933 -14.92 -36.93 18.14
CA ALA A 933 -13.91 -37.95 17.93
C ALA A 933 -13.42 -38.54 19.25
N THR A 934 -12.78 -39.70 19.18
CA THR A 934 -12.14 -40.35 20.32
C THR A 934 -10.62 -40.32 20.12
N LEU A 935 -9.93 -39.66 21.06
CA LEU A 935 -8.48 -39.79 21.17
C LEU A 935 -8.16 -41.03 22.00
N ARG A 936 -7.29 -41.89 21.50
CA ARG A 936 -6.71 -43.03 22.23
C ARG A 936 -5.61 -42.53 23.17
N ALA A 937 -5.35 -43.28 24.24
CA ALA A 937 -4.15 -43.05 25.03
C ALA A 937 -2.88 -43.21 24.16
N GLY A 938 -1.95 -42.27 24.24
CA GLY A 938 -0.77 -42.19 23.38
C GLY A 938 -0.99 -41.35 22.12
N LYS A 939 -0.29 -41.70 21.04
CA LYS A 939 -0.27 -40.95 19.78
C LYS A 939 -1.57 -41.12 18.99
N ASN A 940 -2.10 -40.01 18.51
CA ASN A 940 -3.26 -39.91 17.64
C ASN A 940 -2.90 -39.13 16.38
N THR A 941 -3.56 -39.41 15.26
CA THR A 941 -3.35 -38.71 14.00
C THR A 941 -4.59 -37.92 13.59
N ILE A 942 -4.39 -36.72 13.06
CA ILE A 942 -5.42 -35.92 12.41
C ILE A 942 -4.99 -35.65 10.98
N LEU A 943 -5.83 -36.02 10.03
CA LEU A 943 -5.65 -35.72 8.62
C LEU A 943 -6.83 -34.89 8.13
N LEU A 944 -6.54 -33.81 7.43
CA LEU A 944 -7.49 -33.05 6.64
C LEU A 944 -7.21 -33.24 5.15
N LYS A 945 -8.29 -33.35 4.37
CA LYS A 945 -8.30 -33.14 2.92
C LYS A 945 -9.07 -31.86 2.67
N VAL A 946 -8.43 -30.86 2.07
CA VAL A 946 -9.01 -29.54 1.83
C VAL A 946 -9.03 -29.28 0.33
N LEU A 947 -10.19 -28.98 -0.20
CA LEU A 947 -10.44 -28.66 -1.60
C LEU A 947 -10.44 -27.15 -1.80
N GLN A 948 -10.24 -26.70 -3.04
CA GLN A 948 -10.27 -25.30 -3.43
C GLN A 948 -11.03 -25.12 -4.74
N ASP A 949 -12.06 -24.28 -4.66
CA ASP A 949 -12.87 -23.83 -5.78
C ASP A 949 -12.50 -22.39 -6.17
N ALA A 950 -12.96 -21.41 -5.37
CA ALA A 950 -12.73 -19.99 -5.62
C ALA A 950 -12.73 -19.19 -4.32
N GLY A 951 -11.89 -18.16 -4.22
CA GLY A 951 -11.76 -17.36 -3.01
C GLY A 951 -10.44 -17.61 -2.30
N GLN A 952 -10.44 -17.51 -0.97
CA GLN A 952 -9.28 -17.82 -0.14
C GLN A 952 -9.05 -19.34 -0.14
N TRP A 953 -7.87 -19.86 0.20
CA TRP A 953 -7.70 -21.31 0.41
C TRP A 953 -7.16 -21.54 1.82
N ALA A 954 -8.04 -21.92 2.74
CA ALA A 954 -7.68 -21.97 4.15
C ALA A 954 -8.31 -23.14 4.92
N MET A 955 -7.69 -23.48 6.05
CA MET A 955 -8.12 -24.54 6.96
C MET A 955 -7.74 -24.25 8.42
N GLY A 956 -8.34 -24.97 9.37
CA GLY A 956 -7.97 -24.91 10.78
C GLY A 956 -8.71 -25.96 11.61
N VAL A 957 -8.12 -26.37 12.74
CA VAL A 957 -8.76 -27.29 13.70
C VAL A 957 -8.49 -26.85 15.13
N ARG A 958 -9.53 -26.80 15.96
CA ARG A 958 -9.49 -26.64 17.42
C ARG A 958 -9.86 -27.94 18.12
N LEU A 959 -9.10 -28.30 19.15
CA LEU A 959 -9.38 -29.41 20.06
C LEU A 959 -10.02 -28.91 21.35
N THR A 960 -11.16 -29.49 21.68
CA THR A 960 -11.89 -29.24 22.94
C THR A 960 -12.29 -30.55 23.60
N ASN A 961 -12.61 -30.55 24.90
CA ASN A 961 -13.28 -31.69 25.53
C ASN A 961 -14.71 -31.86 24.98
N ALA A 962 -15.40 -32.92 25.41
CA ALA A 962 -16.79 -33.18 25.03
C ALA A 962 -17.74 -32.01 25.37
N GLU A 963 -17.39 -31.16 26.34
CA GLU A 963 -18.17 -29.99 26.76
C GLU A 963 -17.88 -28.72 25.93
N GLY A 964 -16.87 -28.74 25.05
CA GLY A 964 -16.48 -27.60 24.21
C GLY A 964 -15.48 -26.63 24.86
N THR A 965 -14.85 -27.01 25.98
CA THR A 965 -13.74 -26.30 26.61
C THR A 965 -12.43 -26.64 25.88
N PRO A 966 -11.66 -25.65 25.39
CA PRO A 966 -10.42 -25.92 24.68
C PRO A 966 -9.32 -26.54 25.54
N PHE A 967 -8.52 -27.41 24.93
CA PHE A 967 -7.25 -27.85 25.51
C PHE A 967 -6.16 -26.82 25.22
N THR A 968 -5.17 -26.69 26.09
CA THR A 968 -3.89 -26.09 25.70
C THR A 968 -3.08 -27.11 24.90
N LEU A 969 -2.27 -26.67 23.94
CA LEU A 969 -1.42 -27.55 23.13
C LEU A 969 0.05 -27.23 23.36
N VAL A 970 0.85 -28.26 23.64
CA VAL A 970 2.31 -28.13 23.70
C VAL A 970 2.87 -28.63 22.37
N GLN A 971 3.53 -27.76 21.62
CA GLN A 971 4.14 -28.13 20.35
C GLN A 971 5.53 -28.75 20.59
N GLU A 972 5.70 -30.01 20.17
CA GLU A 972 6.97 -30.75 20.27
C GLU A 972 7.82 -30.58 19.00
N ALA A 973 7.14 -30.56 17.84
CA ALA A 973 7.73 -30.34 16.52
C ALA A 973 6.66 -29.76 15.58
N PRO A 974 6.99 -29.28 14.37
CA PRO A 974 5.97 -28.89 13.39
C PRO A 974 4.95 -30.01 13.17
N GLY A 975 3.67 -29.71 13.37
CA GLY A 975 2.58 -30.68 13.25
C GLY A 975 2.55 -31.77 14.32
N VAL A 976 3.33 -31.69 15.41
CA VAL A 976 3.36 -32.69 16.49
C VAL A 976 3.12 -32.03 17.84
N PHE A 977 2.11 -32.49 18.55
CA PHE A 977 1.61 -31.85 19.76
C PHE A 977 1.37 -32.86 20.89
N THR A 978 1.47 -32.36 22.13
CA THR A 978 0.98 -33.02 23.33
C THR A 978 -0.25 -32.26 23.82
N LEU A 979 -1.34 -33.00 24.11
CA LEU A 979 -2.56 -32.43 24.68
C LEU A 979 -2.26 -31.97 26.11
N GLY A 980 -2.31 -30.67 26.34
CA GLY A 980 -2.11 -30.06 27.64
C GLY A 980 -3.39 -30.08 28.50
N PRO A 981 -3.37 -29.44 29.68
CA PRO A 981 -4.57 -29.24 30.46
C PRO A 981 -5.63 -28.45 29.69
N LEU A 982 -6.90 -28.62 30.07
CA LEU A 982 -7.96 -27.70 29.65
C LEU A 982 -7.55 -26.27 30.00
N GLN A 983 -7.82 -25.35 29.09
CA GLN A 983 -7.63 -23.92 29.37
C GLN A 983 -8.43 -23.58 30.63
N GLU A 984 -7.75 -23.06 31.66
CA GLU A 984 -8.45 -22.53 32.84
C GLU A 984 -9.45 -21.49 32.34
N GLU A 985 -10.75 -21.76 32.47
CA GLU A 985 -11.76 -20.73 32.24
C GLU A 985 -11.47 -19.62 33.26
N GLU A 986 -10.91 -18.50 32.80
CA GLU A 986 -10.96 -17.24 33.54
C GLU A 986 -12.40 -17.07 34.05
N PRO A 987 -12.64 -16.68 35.32
CA PRO A 987 -13.97 -16.63 35.88
C PRO A 987 -14.91 -15.76 35.02
N PHE A 988 -15.70 -16.41 34.18
CA PHE A 988 -16.76 -15.76 33.43
C PHE A 988 -17.91 -15.52 34.39
N ALA A 989 -17.96 -14.31 34.98
CA ALA A 989 -19.08 -13.86 35.78
C ALA A 989 -20.27 -13.56 34.87
N ALA A 990 -20.87 -14.61 34.32
CA ALA A 990 -22.14 -14.52 33.61
C ALA A 990 -23.20 -13.97 34.55
N ARG A 991 -24.02 -13.03 34.09
CA ARG A 991 -25.14 -12.51 34.89
C ARG A 991 -26.21 -13.58 35.10
N HIS A 992 -26.37 -14.46 34.11
CA HIS A 992 -27.39 -15.51 34.11
C HIS A 992 -26.86 -16.90 33.75
N GLN A 993 -27.51 -17.94 34.27
CA GLN A 993 -27.26 -19.34 33.91
C GLN A 993 -28.39 -19.85 33.00
N LEU A 994 -28.05 -20.28 31.78
CA LEU A 994 -29.00 -20.77 30.77
C LEU A 994 -28.80 -22.26 30.53
N LEU A 995 -29.84 -23.06 30.74
CA LEU A 995 -29.87 -24.47 30.36
C LEU A 995 -30.38 -24.60 28.92
N TYR A 996 -29.53 -25.05 27.99
CA TYR A 996 -29.96 -25.46 26.64
C TYR A 996 -30.34 -26.94 26.65
N TYR A 997 -31.64 -27.20 26.70
CA TYR A 997 -32.18 -28.55 26.72
C TYR A 997 -32.60 -28.97 25.31
N SER A 998 -31.86 -29.92 24.72
CA SER A 998 -32.03 -30.33 23.31
C SER A 998 -32.32 -31.82 23.12
N LEU A 999 -32.84 -32.50 24.15
CA LEU A 999 -33.24 -33.89 24.02
C LEU A 999 -34.38 -34.01 23.00
N CYS A 1000 -34.15 -34.80 21.96
CA CYS A 1000 -35.13 -35.14 20.94
C CYS A 1000 -35.49 -36.62 21.08
N THR A 1001 -36.77 -36.91 21.38
CA THR A 1001 -37.32 -38.27 21.33
C THR A 1001 -38.16 -38.50 20.07
N GLY A 1002 -38.43 -37.42 19.33
CA GLY A 1002 -38.97 -37.43 17.97
C GLY A 1002 -37.89 -37.13 16.93
N PHE A 1003 -38.19 -36.26 15.96
CA PHE A 1003 -37.24 -35.89 14.91
C PHE A 1003 -36.05 -35.09 15.47
N ARG A 1004 -34.83 -35.51 15.11
CA ARG A 1004 -33.60 -34.81 15.50
C ARG A 1004 -33.12 -33.94 14.35
N HIS A 1005 -32.91 -32.66 14.64
CA HIS A 1005 -32.42 -31.70 13.66
C HIS A 1005 -30.88 -31.68 13.63
N ASP A 1006 -30.30 -31.65 12.43
CA ASP A 1006 -28.84 -31.60 12.25
C ASP A 1006 -28.21 -30.31 12.81
N ILE A 1007 -29.01 -29.25 12.95
CA ILE A 1007 -28.58 -27.93 13.43
C ILE A 1007 -28.26 -27.88 14.93
N ILE A 1008 -28.66 -28.90 15.72
CA ILE A 1008 -28.56 -28.87 17.18
C ILE A 1008 -27.12 -28.61 17.65
N ASN A 1009 -26.14 -29.34 17.14
CA ASN A 1009 -24.74 -29.17 17.54
C ASN A 1009 -24.20 -27.78 17.15
N TYR A 1010 -24.60 -27.29 15.96
CA TYR A 1010 -24.22 -25.97 15.49
C TYR A 1010 -24.80 -24.86 16.37
N SER A 1011 -26.09 -24.96 16.69
CA SER A 1011 -26.79 -24.01 17.57
C SER A 1011 -26.22 -23.97 18.99
N HIS A 1012 -25.67 -25.08 19.52
CA HIS A 1012 -24.97 -25.10 20.81
C HIS A 1012 -23.79 -24.13 20.82
N GLY A 1013 -22.97 -24.20 19.76
CA GLY A 1013 -21.80 -23.36 19.58
C GLY A 1013 -22.19 -21.89 19.44
N VAL A 1014 -23.17 -21.60 18.58
CA VAL A 1014 -23.65 -20.23 18.35
C VAL A 1014 -24.25 -19.63 19.63
N LEU A 1015 -25.05 -20.37 20.38
CA LEU A 1015 -25.64 -19.86 21.62
C LEU A 1015 -24.59 -19.61 22.72
N LYS A 1016 -23.59 -20.49 22.84
CA LYS A 1016 -22.42 -20.26 23.71
C LYS A 1016 -21.65 -19.00 23.29
N GLN A 1017 -21.49 -18.78 21.99
CA GLN A 1017 -20.85 -17.59 21.45
C GLN A 1017 -21.66 -16.33 21.79
N ILE A 1018 -22.98 -16.31 21.56
CA ILE A 1018 -23.86 -15.19 21.92
C ILE A 1018 -23.72 -14.84 23.42
N GLY A 1019 -23.77 -15.84 24.29
CA GLY A 1019 -23.63 -15.65 25.74
C GLY A 1019 -22.26 -15.08 26.13
N ARG A 1020 -21.17 -15.58 25.53
CA ARG A 1020 -19.79 -15.12 25.78
C ARG A 1020 -19.54 -13.71 25.25
N GLU A 1021 -19.96 -13.42 24.03
CA GLU A 1021 -19.74 -12.11 23.38
C GLU A 1021 -20.54 -10.99 24.05
N SER A 1022 -21.77 -11.29 24.50
CA SER A 1022 -22.61 -10.34 25.22
C SER A 1022 -22.25 -10.20 26.71
N GLY A 1023 -21.61 -11.23 27.30
CA GLY A 1023 -21.42 -11.34 28.74
C GLY A 1023 -22.71 -11.63 29.53
N ALA A 1024 -23.83 -11.90 28.85
CA ALA A 1024 -25.15 -12.00 29.47
C ALA A 1024 -25.34 -13.32 30.24
N PHE A 1025 -25.07 -14.45 29.58
CA PHE A 1025 -25.41 -15.76 30.13
C PHE A 1025 -24.37 -16.84 29.81
N LYS A 1026 -24.25 -17.81 30.72
CA LYS A 1026 -23.47 -19.05 30.51
C LYS A 1026 -24.41 -20.17 30.09
N VAL A 1027 -24.08 -20.87 29.01
CA VAL A 1027 -24.89 -21.95 28.46
C VAL A 1027 -24.39 -23.30 28.97
N THR A 1028 -25.29 -24.06 29.59
CA THR A 1028 -25.08 -25.48 29.91
C THR A 1028 -25.95 -26.31 28.99
N VAL A 1029 -25.37 -27.25 28.25
CA VAL A 1029 -26.12 -28.13 27.34
C VAL A 1029 -26.54 -29.40 28.09
N CYS A 1030 -27.78 -29.83 27.88
CA CYS A 1030 -28.30 -31.06 28.46
C CYS A 1030 -29.20 -31.81 27.46
N GLU A 1031 -28.95 -33.11 27.30
CA GLU A 1031 -29.83 -34.05 26.58
C GLU A 1031 -30.25 -35.22 27.49
N ASP A 1032 -30.09 -35.09 28.81
CA ASP A 1032 -30.39 -36.15 29.78
C ASP A 1032 -31.67 -35.83 30.56
N ALA A 1033 -32.75 -36.55 30.26
CA ALA A 1033 -34.04 -36.38 30.93
C ALA A 1033 -33.98 -36.64 32.45
N ALA A 1034 -33.06 -37.49 32.92
CA ALA A 1034 -32.94 -37.79 34.35
C ALA A 1034 -32.43 -36.60 35.17
N LYS A 1035 -31.78 -35.62 34.52
CA LYS A 1035 -31.31 -34.39 35.17
C LYS A 1035 -32.41 -33.36 35.35
N ILE A 1036 -33.58 -33.49 34.72
CA ILE A 1036 -34.66 -32.50 34.87
C ILE A 1036 -35.38 -32.71 36.22
N THR A 1037 -34.75 -32.26 37.29
CA THR A 1037 -35.29 -32.24 38.66
C THR A 1037 -35.30 -30.81 39.20
N PRO A 1038 -36.08 -30.52 40.25
CA PRO A 1038 -36.09 -29.19 40.88
C PRO A 1038 -34.70 -28.72 41.32
N GLU A 1039 -33.87 -29.62 41.87
CA GLU A 1039 -32.52 -29.30 42.36
C GLU A 1039 -31.56 -28.95 41.23
N TYR A 1040 -31.69 -29.62 40.09
CA TYR A 1040 -30.87 -29.31 38.92
C TYR A 1040 -31.31 -28.00 38.27
N LEU A 1041 -32.62 -27.81 38.09
CA LEU A 1041 -33.18 -26.60 37.50
C LEU A 1041 -32.91 -25.35 38.36
N ALA A 1042 -32.82 -25.48 39.69
CA ALA A 1042 -32.50 -24.36 40.59
C ALA A 1042 -31.16 -23.66 40.30
N GLN A 1043 -30.25 -24.30 39.55
CA GLN A 1043 -28.97 -23.72 39.14
C GLN A 1043 -29.11 -22.73 37.97
N PHE A 1044 -30.27 -22.67 37.33
CA PHE A 1044 -30.50 -21.92 36.11
C PHE A 1044 -31.51 -20.79 36.32
N ASP A 1045 -31.32 -19.70 35.58
CA ASP A 1045 -32.26 -18.60 35.48
C ASP A 1045 -33.25 -18.78 34.33
N ALA A 1046 -32.83 -19.58 33.35
CA ALA A 1046 -33.57 -19.82 32.14
C ALA A 1046 -33.34 -21.25 31.61
N ILE A 1047 -34.37 -21.80 30.96
CA ILE A 1047 -34.26 -23.01 30.15
C ILE A 1047 -34.67 -22.70 28.71
N LEU A 1048 -33.81 -23.00 27.76
CA LEU A 1048 -34.09 -22.94 26.33
C LEU A 1048 -34.37 -24.35 25.81
N LEU A 1049 -35.53 -24.54 25.22
CA LEU A 1049 -36.01 -25.78 24.64
C LEU A 1049 -35.78 -25.77 23.14
N TYR A 1050 -35.00 -26.74 22.66
CA TYR A 1050 -34.93 -27.15 21.27
C TYR A 1050 -35.19 -28.65 21.20
N THR A 1051 -36.44 -29.03 21.49
CA THR A 1051 -36.83 -30.41 21.77
C THR A 1051 -37.94 -30.89 20.84
N THR A 1052 -38.03 -32.20 20.63
CA THR A 1052 -39.14 -32.84 19.93
C THR A 1052 -39.62 -34.11 20.65
N GLY A 1053 -40.89 -34.47 20.43
CA GLY A 1053 -41.51 -35.66 21.00
C GLY A 1053 -41.87 -35.49 22.48
N THR A 1054 -41.53 -36.46 23.33
CA THR A 1054 -41.81 -36.49 24.77
C THR A 1054 -40.51 -36.47 25.62
N PRO A 1055 -39.71 -35.39 25.59
CA PRO A 1055 -38.41 -35.29 26.27
C PRO A 1055 -38.53 -35.20 27.81
N PHE A 1056 -39.73 -34.91 28.34
CA PHE A 1056 -40.03 -34.96 29.78
C PHE A 1056 -40.91 -36.18 30.12
N PRO A 1057 -40.31 -37.38 30.29
CA PRO A 1057 -41.06 -38.64 30.35
C PRO A 1057 -41.76 -38.89 31.70
N THR A 1058 -41.37 -38.21 32.78
CA THR A 1058 -41.90 -38.46 34.13
C THR A 1058 -42.76 -37.32 34.64
N PRO A 1059 -43.77 -37.60 35.50
CA PRO A 1059 -44.57 -36.56 36.17
C PRO A 1059 -43.71 -35.56 36.95
N GLU A 1060 -42.61 -36.02 37.54
CA GLU A 1060 -41.70 -35.17 38.33
C GLU A 1060 -40.96 -34.17 37.43
N ALA A 1061 -40.45 -34.59 36.28
CA ALA A 1061 -39.80 -33.68 35.32
C ALA A 1061 -40.79 -32.68 34.73
N LYS A 1062 -42.03 -33.13 34.46
CA LYS A 1062 -43.13 -32.28 34.00
C LYS A 1062 -43.45 -31.20 35.04
N GLN A 1063 -43.62 -31.58 36.31
CA GLN A 1063 -43.89 -30.64 37.40
C GLN A 1063 -42.71 -29.69 37.65
N ALA A 1064 -41.47 -30.17 37.58
CA ALA A 1064 -40.27 -29.35 37.77
C ALA A 1064 -40.18 -28.20 36.76
N LEU A 1065 -40.52 -28.43 35.48
CA LEU A 1065 -40.58 -27.38 34.47
C LEU A 1065 -41.67 -26.34 34.76
N LEU A 1066 -42.86 -26.79 35.17
CA LEU A 1066 -43.97 -25.89 35.51
C LEU A 1066 -43.65 -25.06 36.76
N ASP A 1067 -43.06 -25.66 37.78
CA ASP A 1067 -42.67 -24.96 39.01
C ASP A 1067 -41.53 -23.97 38.73
N PHE A 1068 -40.58 -24.32 37.86
CA PHE A 1068 -39.48 -23.45 37.45
C PHE A 1068 -39.98 -22.12 36.87
N VAL A 1069 -40.87 -22.18 35.88
CA VAL A 1069 -41.44 -20.98 35.26
C VAL A 1069 -42.39 -20.24 36.20
N ASN A 1070 -43.27 -20.95 36.92
CA ASN A 1070 -44.19 -20.32 37.87
C ASN A 1070 -43.45 -19.63 39.03
N GLY A 1071 -42.28 -20.14 39.40
CA GLY A 1071 -41.38 -19.60 40.41
C GLY A 1071 -40.57 -18.37 39.98
N GLY A 1072 -40.74 -17.88 38.75
CA GLY A 1072 -40.13 -16.64 38.28
C GLY A 1072 -39.02 -16.79 37.25
N LYS A 1073 -38.68 -18.02 36.86
CA LYS A 1073 -37.62 -18.29 35.89
C LYS A 1073 -38.12 -18.27 34.45
N ALA A 1074 -37.21 -18.18 33.49
CA ALA A 1074 -37.54 -18.00 32.09
C ALA A 1074 -37.61 -19.32 31.33
N VAL A 1075 -38.56 -19.44 30.40
CA VAL A 1075 -38.61 -20.52 29.40
C VAL A 1075 -38.48 -19.91 28.02
N ILE A 1076 -37.55 -20.42 27.23
CA ILE A 1076 -37.33 -20.00 25.85
C ILE A 1076 -37.62 -21.17 24.94
N GLY A 1077 -38.50 -21.01 23.96
CA GLY A 1077 -38.73 -22.02 22.92
C GLY A 1077 -38.17 -21.55 21.59
N VAL A 1078 -37.36 -22.40 20.96
CA VAL A 1078 -36.80 -22.12 19.63
C VAL A 1078 -37.24 -23.21 18.67
N HIS A 1079 -37.74 -22.80 17.50
CA HIS A 1079 -38.13 -23.63 16.38
C HIS A 1079 -39.01 -24.84 16.77
N SER A 1080 -38.37 -25.99 17.01
CA SER A 1080 -38.98 -27.29 17.27
C SER A 1080 -39.67 -27.41 18.64
N ALA A 1081 -39.47 -26.45 19.56
CA ALA A 1081 -40.03 -26.53 20.93
C ALA A 1081 -41.55 -26.74 21.00
N THR A 1082 -42.31 -26.33 19.97
CA THR A 1082 -43.76 -26.54 19.86
C THR A 1082 -44.16 -27.91 19.30
N ASP A 1083 -43.21 -28.68 18.76
CA ASP A 1083 -43.32 -30.10 18.38
C ASP A 1083 -42.99 -31.02 19.56
N THR A 1084 -43.41 -30.61 20.76
CA THR A 1084 -43.14 -31.32 22.02
C THR A 1084 -44.44 -31.54 22.81
N HIS A 1085 -44.63 -32.77 23.33
CA HIS A 1085 -45.69 -33.18 24.25
C HIS A 1085 -47.13 -32.79 23.85
N TYR A 1086 -47.59 -33.31 22.71
CA TYR A 1086 -48.99 -33.15 22.27
C TYR A 1086 -50.04 -33.73 23.22
N ASP A 1087 -49.65 -34.65 24.10
CA ASP A 1087 -50.48 -35.31 25.10
C ASP A 1087 -50.54 -34.55 26.43
N TRP A 1088 -49.82 -33.44 26.59
CA TRP A 1088 -49.68 -32.71 27.86
C TRP A 1088 -50.22 -31.27 27.75
N PRO A 1089 -51.53 -31.03 27.97
CA PRO A 1089 -52.17 -29.74 27.72
C PRO A 1089 -51.52 -28.55 28.44
N GLU A 1090 -50.96 -28.75 29.62
CA GLU A 1090 -50.25 -27.72 30.38
C GLU A 1090 -48.99 -27.24 29.66
N PHE A 1091 -48.29 -28.11 28.93
CA PHE A 1091 -47.16 -27.72 28.07
C PHE A 1091 -47.63 -26.87 26.88
N GLY A 1092 -48.72 -27.27 26.23
CA GLY A 1092 -49.34 -26.45 25.17
C GLY A 1092 -49.78 -25.08 25.67
N ALA A 1093 -50.34 -25.01 26.88
CA ALA A 1093 -50.71 -23.75 27.53
C ALA A 1093 -49.49 -22.89 27.91
N LEU A 1094 -48.38 -23.52 28.30
CA LEU A 1094 -47.09 -22.89 28.56
C LEU A 1094 -46.51 -22.28 27.27
N MET A 1095 -46.32 -23.08 26.21
CA MET A 1095 -45.81 -22.60 24.91
C MET A 1095 -46.76 -21.64 24.21
N GLY A 1096 -48.07 -21.74 24.48
CA GLY A 1096 -49.14 -20.97 23.85
C GLY A 1096 -49.67 -21.58 22.54
N ALA A 1097 -49.10 -22.70 22.10
CA ALA A 1097 -49.40 -23.35 20.83
C ALA A 1097 -48.85 -24.79 20.77
N TYR A 1098 -49.35 -25.56 19.80
CA TYR A 1098 -48.70 -26.76 19.30
C TYR A 1098 -48.41 -26.64 17.80
N PHE A 1099 -47.30 -27.24 17.36
CA PHE A 1099 -46.99 -27.37 15.95
C PHE A 1099 -48.11 -28.11 15.19
N ASP A 1100 -48.44 -27.64 13.99
CA ASP A 1100 -49.46 -28.24 13.11
C ASP A 1100 -49.03 -28.23 11.62
N GLY A 1101 -47.73 -28.34 11.36
CA GLY A 1101 -47.14 -28.43 10.03
C GLY A 1101 -46.34 -27.20 9.62
N HIS A 1102 -45.60 -27.32 8.52
CA HIS A 1102 -44.72 -26.28 7.97
C HIS A 1102 -44.95 -26.14 6.45
N PRO A 1103 -45.98 -25.40 6.00
CA PRO A 1103 -46.31 -25.34 4.58
C PRO A 1103 -45.20 -24.72 3.69
N TRP A 1104 -44.26 -23.99 4.28
CA TRP A 1104 -43.22 -23.26 3.55
C TRP A 1104 -41.84 -23.53 4.12
N THR A 1105 -40.93 -23.94 3.23
CA THR A 1105 -39.48 -24.02 3.47
C THR A 1105 -38.82 -23.27 2.33
N GLN A 1106 -38.72 -21.95 2.46
CA GLN A 1106 -38.32 -21.01 1.40
C GLN A 1106 -37.97 -19.65 2.02
N GLU A 1107 -37.48 -18.71 1.21
CA GLU A 1107 -37.38 -17.31 1.60
C GLU A 1107 -38.79 -16.74 1.85
N VAL A 1108 -38.98 -16.12 3.01
CA VAL A 1108 -40.21 -15.43 3.42
C VAL A 1108 -39.90 -14.05 3.99
N GLY A 1109 -40.86 -13.14 3.91
CA GLY A 1109 -40.82 -11.86 4.63
C GLY A 1109 -41.36 -12.01 6.05
N ILE A 1110 -40.72 -11.34 7.00
CA ILE A 1110 -41.15 -11.27 8.39
C ILE A 1110 -41.75 -9.88 8.65
N ARG A 1111 -42.97 -9.87 9.19
CA ARG A 1111 -43.64 -8.66 9.67
C ARG A 1111 -43.39 -8.50 11.16
N VAL A 1112 -42.96 -7.30 11.55
CA VAL A 1112 -42.78 -6.92 12.96
C VAL A 1112 -44.10 -6.39 13.51
N ASP A 1113 -44.72 -7.13 14.43
CA ASP A 1113 -46.01 -6.76 15.04
C ASP A 1113 -45.82 -5.77 16.21
N ASP A 1114 -44.76 -5.93 17.01
CA ASP A 1114 -44.35 -4.96 18.04
C ASP A 1114 -42.92 -4.49 17.75
N PRO A 1115 -42.71 -3.30 17.15
CA PRO A 1115 -41.38 -2.78 16.86
C PRO A 1115 -40.68 -2.15 18.09
N ASN A 1116 -41.36 -2.01 19.23
CA ASN A 1116 -40.78 -1.39 20.43
C ASN A 1116 -40.22 -2.42 21.41
N HIS A 1117 -40.64 -3.69 21.31
CA HIS A 1117 -40.17 -4.75 22.19
C HIS A 1117 -38.64 -4.95 22.06
N PRO A 1118 -37.90 -5.19 23.16
CA PRO A 1118 -36.44 -5.38 23.11
C PRO A 1118 -35.99 -6.46 22.12
N ALA A 1119 -36.77 -7.55 22.02
CA ALA A 1119 -36.50 -8.65 21.09
C ALA A 1119 -36.64 -8.28 19.60
N THR A 1120 -37.31 -7.19 19.23
CA THR A 1120 -37.69 -6.89 17.83
C THR A 1120 -37.32 -5.49 17.37
N ARG A 1121 -36.96 -4.57 18.27
CA ARG A 1121 -36.60 -3.17 17.95
C ARG A 1121 -35.43 -2.99 16.98
N MET A 1122 -34.57 -4.01 16.86
CA MET A 1122 -33.43 -4.01 15.94
C MET A 1122 -33.78 -4.52 14.53
N ILE A 1123 -34.96 -5.12 14.34
CA ILE A 1123 -35.34 -5.78 13.09
C ILE A 1123 -35.81 -4.72 12.08
N PRO A 1124 -35.17 -4.60 10.90
CA PRO A 1124 -35.55 -3.64 9.89
C PRO A 1124 -36.87 -4.04 9.20
N GLU A 1125 -37.59 -3.05 8.67
CA GLU A 1125 -38.77 -3.31 7.84
C GLU A 1125 -38.38 -4.11 6.58
N GLY A 1126 -39.13 -5.16 6.29
CA GLY A 1126 -38.87 -6.03 5.14
C GLY A 1126 -37.75 -7.06 5.36
N TRP A 1127 -37.39 -7.37 6.61
CA TRP A 1127 -36.49 -8.47 6.92
C TRP A 1127 -37.01 -9.78 6.30
N LYS A 1128 -36.10 -10.48 5.61
CA LYS A 1128 -36.39 -11.74 4.94
C LYS A 1128 -35.50 -12.84 5.50
N VAL A 1129 -36.07 -14.03 5.64
CA VAL A 1129 -35.38 -15.21 6.15
C VAL A 1129 -35.73 -16.42 5.28
N THR A 1130 -34.75 -17.30 5.06
CA THR A 1130 -35.00 -18.62 4.45
C THR A 1130 -35.02 -19.65 5.56
N ASP A 1131 -36.23 -20.12 5.90
CA ASP A 1131 -36.42 -21.04 7.02
C ASP A 1131 -37.63 -21.96 6.80
N GLU A 1132 -37.82 -22.92 7.71
CA GLU A 1132 -39.01 -23.76 7.78
C GLU A 1132 -40.09 -23.08 8.63
N ILE A 1133 -41.12 -22.52 7.98
CA ILE A 1133 -42.14 -21.68 8.63
C ILE A 1133 -43.31 -22.53 9.12
N TYR A 1134 -43.50 -22.51 10.43
CA TYR A 1134 -44.53 -23.28 11.12
C TYR A 1134 -45.92 -22.62 11.04
N GLN A 1135 -46.95 -23.45 11.09
CA GLN A 1135 -48.29 -23.05 11.49
C GLN A 1135 -48.68 -23.79 12.78
N PHE A 1136 -49.63 -23.22 13.51
CA PHE A 1136 -49.94 -23.66 14.87
C PHE A 1136 -51.42 -23.95 15.07
N ARG A 1137 -51.70 -25.03 15.83
CA ARG A 1137 -53.02 -25.33 16.42
C ARG A 1137 -53.09 -24.82 17.87
N ASP A 1138 -54.32 -24.61 18.34
CA ASP A 1138 -54.64 -24.08 19.68
C ASP A 1138 -54.06 -22.69 20.00
N TRP A 1139 -53.52 -22.01 19.00
CA TRP A 1139 -52.96 -20.66 19.08
C TRP A 1139 -53.96 -19.58 18.65
N SER A 1140 -53.93 -18.43 19.34
CA SER A 1140 -54.62 -17.20 18.96
C SER A 1140 -53.88 -15.98 19.51
N ARG A 1141 -53.95 -14.83 18.81
CA ARG A 1141 -53.36 -13.56 19.27
C ARG A 1141 -53.79 -13.15 20.68
N ASP A 1142 -55.02 -13.45 21.10
CA ASP A 1142 -55.52 -13.10 22.44
C ASP A 1142 -54.84 -13.86 23.59
N LYS A 1143 -54.07 -14.93 23.30
CA LYS A 1143 -53.41 -15.77 24.33
C LYS A 1143 -51.95 -15.38 24.59
N VAL A 1144 -51.35 -14.59 23.71
CA VAL A 1144 -49.91 -14.29 23.69
C VAL A 1144 -49.67 -12.84 23.32
N HIS A 1145 -48.52 -12.28 23.69
CA HIS A 1145 -48.08 -11.01 23.17
C HIS A 1145 -47.31 -11.23 21.86
N MET A 1146 -47.87 -10.76 20.75
CA MET A 1146 -47.29 -10.96 19.42
C MET A 1146 -46.07 -10.09 19.16
N LEU A 1147 -45.00 -10.72 18.66
CA LEU A 1147 -43.75 -10.05 18.31
C LEU A 1147 -43.54 -10.04 16.80
N LEU A 1148 -43.63 -11.22 16.16
CA LEU A 1148 -43.41 -11.39 14.71
C LEU A 1148 -44.50 -12.28 14.10
N SER A 1149 -44.88 -11.95 12.86
CA SER A 1149 -45.78 -12.77 12.03
C SER A 1149 -45.26 -12.86 10.58
N LEU A 1150 -45.74 -13.85 9.85
CA LEU A 1150 -45.41 -14.03 8.43
C LEU A 1150 -45.98 -12.88 7.59
N ASP A 1151 -45.18 -12.33 6.68
CA ASP A 1151 -45.70 -11.48 5.61
C ASP A 1151 -46.37 -12.35 4.54
N ASN A 1152 -47.69 -12.50 4.64
CA ASN A 1152 -48.48 -13.31 3.71
C ASN A 1152 -48.31 -12.92 2.23
N ARG A 1153 -47.77 -11.73 1.91
CA ARG A 1153 -47.50 -11.33 0.52
C ARG A 1153 -46.32 -12.09 -0.11
N THR A 1154 -45.49 -12.74 0.71
CA THR A 1154 -44.29 -13.46 0.25
C THR A 1154 -44.52 -14.95 0.07
N VAL A 1155 -45.71 -15.47 0.38
CA VAL A 1155 -46.03 -16.90 0.29
C VAL A 1155 -47.39 -17.13 -0.35
N ASP A 1156 -47.61 -18.33 -0.90
CA ASP A 1156 -48.94 -18.79 -1.28
C ASP A 1156 -49.70 -19.28 -0.05
N VAL A 1157 -50.59 -18.43 0.48
CA VAL A 1157 -51.45 -18.73 1.63
C VAL A 1157 -52.56 -19.75 1.34
N ASN A 1158 -52.72 -20.16 0.09
CA ASN A 1158 -53.66 -21.21 -0.34
C ASN A 1158 -52.95 -22.52 -0.72
N LYS A 1159 -51.64 -22.61 -0.50
CA LYS A 1159 -50.85 -23.82 -0.75
C LYS A 1159 -51.43 -25.02 0.00
N GLU A 1160 -51.33 -26.20 -0.62
CA GLU A 1160 -51.66 -27.47 0.02
C GLU A 1160 -50.89 -27.63 1.34
N GLY A 1161 -51.58 -28.02 2.41
CA GLY A 1161 -51.01 -28.13 3.75
C GLY A 1161 -51.26 -26.92 4.65
N VAL A 1162 -51.74 -25.78 4.14
CA VAL A 1162 -52.19 -24.65 4.98
C VAL A 1162 -53.53 -24.98 5.66
N LYS A 1163 -53.54 -25.01 7.00
CA LYS A 1163 -54.70 -25.43 7.82
C LYS A 1163 -55.43 -24.27 8.52
N ARG A 1164 -54.77 -23.12 8.72
CA ARG A 1164 -55.40 -21.97 9.37
C ARG A 1164 -56.41 -21.26 8.47
N ALA A 1165 -57.63 -21.10 8.97
CA ALA A 1165 -58.72 -20.45 8.23
C ALA A 1165 -58.61 -18.91 8.22
N ASP A 1166 -58.04 -18.32 9.26
CA ASP A 1166 -57.85 -16.87 9.40
C ASP A 1166 -56.63 -16.32 8.65
N LYS A 1167 -55.78 -17.22 8.12
CA LYS A 1167 -54.53 -16.90 7.42
C LYS A 1167 -53.58 -16.04 8.26
N ASP A 1168 -53.60 -16.19 9.58
CA ASP A 1168 -52.68 -15.50 10.47
C ASP A 1168 -51.62 -16.48 10.98
N PHE A 1169 -50.36 -16.29 10.58
CA PHE A 1169 -49.26 -17.20 10.87
C PHE A 1169 -48.24 -16.52 11.77
N ALA A 1170 -48.18 -16.99 13.02
CA ALA A 1170 -47.24 -16.49 14.02
C ALA A 1170 -45.81 -16.93 13.69
N VAL A 1171 -44.84 -16.08 14.03
CA VAL A 1171 -43.41 -16.41 13.95
C VAL A 1171 -42.76 -16.31 15.31
N ALA A 1172 -43.04 -15.26 16.08
CA ALA A 1172 -42.52 -15.12 17.44
C ALA A 1172 -43.53 -14.42 18.35
N TRP A 1173 -43.53 -14.80 19.63
CA TRP A 1173 -44.39 -14.22 20.67
C TRP A 1173 -43.76 -14.36 22.05
N CYS A 1174 -44.30 -13.63 23.02
CA CYS A 1174 -43.95 -13.77 24.41
C CYS A 1174 -45.19 -13.82 25.32
N LYS A 1175 -45.00 -14.28 26.56
CA LYS A 1175 -46.10 -14.45 27.53
C LYS A 1175 -45.57 -14.39 28.97
N GLU A 1176 -46.34 -13.79 29.87
CA GLU A 1176 -46.12 -13.92 31.32
C GLU A 1176 -46.75 -15.24 31.82
N VAL A 1177 -46.00 -16.03 32.58
CA VAL A 1177 -46.43 -17.36 33.06
C VAL A 1177 -46.13 -17.46 34.55
N GLY A 1178 -47.18 -17.37 35.38
CA GLY A 1178 -47.01 -17.27 36.83
C GLY A 1178 -46.20 -16.02 37.18
N GLN A 1179 -45.04 -16.19 37.80
CA GLN A 1179 -44.08 -15.11 38.05
C GLN A 1179 -42.98 -15.00 36.98
N GLY A 1180 -42.88 -15.97 36.07
CA GLY A 1180 -41.85 -16.05 35.04
C GLY A 1180 -42.33 -15.59 33.67
N ARG A 1181 -41.47 -15.73 32.66
CA ARG A 1181 -41.73 -15.31 31.28
C ARG A 1181 -41.40 -16.41 30.28
N LEU A 1182 -42.21 -16.49 29.23
CA LEU A 1182 -41.96 -17.27 28.03
C LEU A 1182 -41.59 -16.34 26.88
N PHE A 1183 -40.50 -16.65 26.18
CA PHE A 1183 -40.21 -16.12 24.85
C PHE A 1183 -40.17 -17.29 23.85
N PHE A 1184 -40.86 -17.17 22.72
CA PHE A 1184 -40.88 -18.18 21.67
C PHE A 1184 -40.59 -17.57 20.30
N THR A 1185 -39.76 -18.27 19.52
CA THR A 1185 -39.59 -18.01 18.08
C THR A 1185 -39.61 -19.32 17.31
N SER A 1186 -40.36 -19.37 16.22
CA SER A 1186 -40.42 -20.53 15.32
C SER A 1186 -39.23 -20.61 14.38
N LEU A 1187 -38.40 -19.56 14.33
CA LEU A 1187 -37.21 -19.52 13.49
C LEU A 1187 -36.07 -20.33 14.12
N GLY A 1188 -35.19 -20.87 13.29
CA GLY A 1188 -33.98 -21.58 13.71
C GLY A 1188 -33.89 -23.03 13.24
N HIS A 1189 -34.51 -23.41 12.13
CA HIS A 1189 -34.31 -24.73 11.49
C HIS A 1189 -32.97 -24.75 10.73
N THR A 1190 -32.73 -23.73 9.91
CA THR A 1190 -31.61 -23.67 8.96
C THR A 1190 -30.36 -23.02 9.56
N LYS A 1191 -29.18 -23.36 9.03
CA LYS A 1191 -27.91 -22.78 9.48
C LYS A 1191 -27.85 -21.29 9.20
N GLU A 1192 -28.40 -20.87 8.06
CA GLU A 1192 -28.45 -19.51 7.58
C GLU A 1192 -29.13 -18.58 8.60
N VAL A 1193 -30.19 -19.06 9.27
CA VAL A 1193 -30.86 -18.30 10.33
C VAL A 1193 -29.97 -18.14 11.55
N TRP A 1194 -29.24 -19.18 11.98
CA TRP A 1194 -28.28 -19.09 13.07
C TRP A 1194 -27.05 -18.24 12.74
N ASP A 1195 -26.74 -18.03 11.46
CA ASP A 1195 -25.71 -17.11 10.98
C ASP A 1195 -26.20 -15.65 10.86
N ASP A 1196 -27.51 -15.44 10.70
CA ASP A 1196 -28.08 -14.10 10.53
C ASP A 1196 -27.87 -13.25 11.80
N PRO A 1197 -27.11 -12.13 11.71
CA PRO A 1197 -26.89 -11.24 12.84
C PRO A 1197 -28.18 -10.68 13.46
N ILE A 1198 -29.22 -10.47 12.66
CA ILE A 1198 -30.53 -9.98 13.10
C ILE A 1198 -31.21 -11.05 13.97
N PHE A 1199 -31.18 -12.31 13.54
CA PHE A 1199 -31.72 -13.42 14.33
C PHE A 1199 -30.95 -13.61 15.64
N ARG A 1200 -29.62 -13.54 15.62
CA ARG A 1200 -28.80 -13.63 16.85
C ARG A 1200 -29.15 -12.54 17.86
N GLN A 1201 -29.37 -11.31 17.40
CA GLN A 1201 -29.83 -10.22 18.27
C GLN A 1201 -31.28 -10.41 18.77
N HIS A 1202 -32.18 -10.87 17.90
CA HIS A 1202 -33.56 -11.22 18.27
C HIS A 1202 -33.58 -12.26 19.39
N LEU A 1203 -32.76 -13.32 19.26
CA LEU A 1203 -32.64 -14.37 20.26
C LEU A 1203 -32.02 -13.87 21.56
N LEU A 1204 -30.91 -13.12 21.50
CA LEU A 1204 -30.26 -12.52 22.67
C LEU A 1204 -31.23 -11.65 23.47
N HIS A 1205 -31.89 -10.69 22.81
CA HIS A 1205 -32.78 -9.76 23.50
C HIS A 1205 -34.11 -10.41 23.92
N GLY A 1206 -34.55 -11.46 23.24
CA GLY A 1206 -35.65 -12.31 23.70
C GLY A 1206 -35.32 -13.05 24.99
N ILE A 1207 -34.11 -13.64 25.09
CA ILE A 1207 -33.62 -14.30 26.30
C ILE A 1207 -33.50 -13.29 27.46
N LEU A 1208 -32.86 -12.13 27.23
CA LEU A 1208 -32.67 -11.07 28.25
C LEU A 1208 -34.01 -10.55 28.79
N TRP A 1209 -34.96 -10.30 27.89
CA TRP A 1209 -36.31 -9.91 28.29
C TRP A 1209 -36.99 -10.97 29.17
N ALA A 1210 -36.83 -12.25 28.82
CA ALA A 1210 -37.44 -13.35 29.56
C ALA A 1210 -36.85 -13.48 30.98
N VAL A 1211 -35.56 -13.20 31.16
CA VAL A 1211 -34.91 -13.17 32.49
C VAL A 1211 -35.06 -11.83 33.23
N LYS A 1212 -35.82 -10.88 32.67
CA LYS A 1212 -36.11 -9.55 33.25
C LYS A 1212 -34.90 -8.61 33.36
N GLU A 1213 -34.00 -8.70 32.38
CA GLU A 1213 -32.90 -7.75 32.20
C GLU A 1213 -33.23 -6.87 30.97
N GLU A 1214 -33.67 -5.63 31.22
CA GLU A 1214 -34.21 -4.70 30.20
C GLU A 1214 -33.18 -3.68 29.68
#